data_AF-A0A7C1HZE1-F1
#
_entry.id   AF-A0A7C1HZE1-F1
#
_cell.length_a   1.000
_cell.length_b   1.000
_cell.length_c   1.000
_cell.angle_alpha   90.00
_cell.angle_beta   90.00
_cell.angle_gamma   90.00
#
_symmetry.space_group_name_H-M   'P 1'
#
loop_
_entity.id
_entity.type
_entity.pdbx_description
1 polymer ?
#
loop_
_entity_poly.entity_id
_entity_poly.type
_entity_poly.pdbx_seq_one_letter_code
_entity_poly.pdbx_strand_id
1 'polypeptide(L)'
;MKTEGRIPGRFLRLHEKLRKQKIPCRITFIIIGIASTVWFLVRVIPKPSRAGYPCMRIAAPFMSSFVLYLLSLTASALLFKRARRFFYRSRYLLAGGAFLSALLVLAVSSNLFTFGARAADGTEPGDFIANMPVGEGTGIFPGRVVWAWNPDATDENCTNVMDDPVRGEDGYFLAKNYNQEVIDGMLEDVVLKLTGTYRVVTAWDSLFTSFNRNKGRGEVPYQPGEKIFIKINQGGAGWLTNEGPDDDLSFKVLNWTEEYYGMAETSPGVVISLLDQLVNQAGVAQEDIYVGDPIAHIYKYNYDQLVAAFPGVKYVDQDPNHADIGRTILTASADPAIEWSDKGTVMNNAGIDWLFAEMENAEYLINVAALKAHARAGITLTTKNHFGSHTRAGAEHLHPGLVAPENDQPERTEYGMYRVLTDVMGHEKLGGNTVLFLVDGLWGGTEAVEKPVKWNSAPFNGDWPSSLFASQDQVALESVGFDFLRNEFTNPVGPGMARPWMGAVDDYLHQAADSRFWPEGIVYDPEGDGIPIGSLGVHEHWNNAADKQYSRNLGYDTGIELVSTDASLVELTVMAREAAAAPVIDGDAGDACWQEAIWYHIDQTWITWGESIDSTDYFGRFRVSWSEAENLLYYYVEITDD
;
A
#
# COMPACT_ATOMS: atom_id res chain seq x y z
N MET A 1 30.01 -20.20 16.13
CA MET A 1 29.32 -21.43 15.69
C MET A 1 28.58 -22.09 16.86
N LYS A 2 27.29 -21.78 17.02
CA LYS A 2 26.32 -22.65 17.70
C LYS A 2 25.31 -23.05 16.63
N THR A 3 25.26 -24.34 16.32
CA THR A 3 24.31 -24.92 15.37
C THR A 3 22.95 -25.06 16.04
N GLU A 4 22.12 -24.03 15.99
CA GLU A 4 20.70 -24.12 16.32
C GLU A 4 19.91 -24.03 15.01
N GLY A 5 19.19 -25.10 14.66
CA GLY A 5 18.40 -25.17 13.42
C GLY A 5 18.26 -26.57 12.80
N ARG A 6 19.05 -27.58 13.22
CA ARG A 6 18.85 -28.95 12.70
C ARG A 6 17.82 -29.70 13.52
N ILE A 7 16.70 -30.05 12.88
CA ILE A 7 15.72 -31.02 13.40
C ILE A 7 16.47 -32.29 13.83
N PRO A 8 16.38 -32.70 15.11
CA PRO A 8 17.13 -33.86 15.59
C PRO A 8 16.84 -35.11 14.73
N GLY A 9 17.87 -35.84 14.31
CA GLY A 9 17.74 -36.97 13.37
C GLY A 9 16.81 -38.13 13.81
N ARG A 10 16.35 -38.12 15.06
CA ARG A 10 15.27 -39.01 15.55
C ARG A 10 13.88 -38.62 15.00
N PHE A 11 13.60 -37.33 14.84
CA PHE A 11 12.34 -36.83 14.31
C PHE A 11 12.25 -36.99 12.80
N LEU A 12 13.37 -36.80 12.07
CA LEU A 12 13.46 -37.09 10.64
C LEU A 12 13.19 -38.58 10.36
N ARG A 13 13.80 -39.49 11.14
CA ARG A 13 13.54 -40.94 11.04
C ARG A 13 12.09 -41.31 11.37
N LEU A 14 11.48 -40.63 12.34
CA LEU A 14 10.06 -40.82 12.68
C LEU A 14 9.15 -40.33 11.55
N HIS A 15 9.42 -39.15 11.01
CA HIS A 15 8.70 -38.57 9.87
C HIS A 15 8.75 -39.47 8.63
N GLU A 16 9.94 -39.97 8.25
CA GLU A 16 10.07 -40.93 7.15
C GLU A 16 9.32 -42.24 7.40
N LYS A 17 9.33 -42.74 8.64
CA LYS A 17 8.59 -43.95 9.03
C LYS A 17 7.09 -43.75 8.93
N LEU A 18 6.58 -42.59 9.35
CA LEU A 18 5.16 -42.21 9.26
C LEU A 18 4.74 -41.97 7.81
N ARG A 19 5.57 -41.32 6.99
CA ARG A 19 5.32 -41.10 5.55
C ARG A 19 5.19 -42.40 4.77
N LYS A 20 5.92 -43.45 5.17
CA LYS A 20 5.82 -44.79 4.58
C LYS A 20 4.54 -45.54 4.99
N GLN A 21 3.89 -45.15 6.08
CA GLN A 21 2.61 -45.71 6.48
C GLN A 21 1.48 -45.00 5.74
N LYS A 22 0.82 -45.69 4.80
CA LYS A 22 -0.36 -45.19 4.10
C LYS A 22 -1.60 -45.26 5.00
N ILE A 23 -1.65 -44.39 6.01
CA ILE A 23 -2.83 -44.26 6.88
C ILE A 23 -3.89 -43.44 6.11
N PRO A 24 -5.15 -43.93 6.00
CA PRO A 24 -6.22 -43.17 5.36
C PRO A 24 -6.43 -41.80 6.03
N CYS A 25 -6.59 -40.74 5.23
CA CYS A 25 -6.71 -39.36 5.73
C CYS A 25 -7.84 -39.18 6.76
N ARG A 26 -8.94 -39.94 6.65
CA ARG A 26 -10.05 -39.91 7.64
C ARG A 26 -9.63 -40.39 9.02
N ILE A 27 -8.80 -41.44 9.08
CA ILE A 27 -8.27 -41.98 10.34
C ILE A 27 -7.26 -40.99 10.92
N THR A 28 -6.41 -40.41 10.07
CA THR A 28 -5.45 -39.37 10.46
C THR A 28 -6.15 -38.14 11.03
N PHE A 29 -7.22 -37.65 10.39
CA PHE A 29 -8.03 -36.53 10.87
C PHE A 29 -8.60 -36.79 12.27
N ILE A 30 -9.18 -37.97 12.51
CA ILE A 30 -9.72 -38.33 13.83
C ILE A 30 -8.61 -38.38 14.89
N ILE A 31 -7.47 -39.01 14.57
CA ILE A 31 -6.35 -39.14 15.52
C ILE A 31 -5.76 -37.76 15.86
N ILE A 32 -5.49 -36.93 14.84
CA ILE A 32 -4.93 -35.59 15.04
C ILE A 32 -5.95 -34.68 15.73
N GLY A 33 -7.22 -34.76 15.37
CA GLY A 33 -8.30 -34.01 16.02
C GLY A 33 -8.41 -34.32 17.51
N ILE A 34 -8.42 -35.60 17.90
CA ILE A 34 -8.44 -36.01 19.32
C ILE A 34 -7.17 -35.55 20.03
N ALA A 35 -5.99 -35.80 19.45
CA ALA A 35 -4.71 -35.45 20.07
C ALA A 35 -4.60 -33.92 20.28
N SER A 36 -5.00 -33.13 19.29
CA SER A 36 -4.99 -31.67 19.36
C SER A 36 -5.99 -31.15 20.38
N THR A 37 -7.20 -31.74 20.43
CA THR A 37 -8.22 -31.38 21.43
C THR A 37 -7.74 -31.65 22.84
N VAL A 38 -7.21 -32.84 23.11
CA VAL A 38 -6.68 -33.21 24.43
C VAL A 38 -5.51 -32.29 24.81
N TRP A 39 -4.58 -32.06 23.89
CA TRP A 39 -3.41 -31.23 24.15
C TRP A 39 -3.79 -29.78 24.44
N PHE A 40 -4.71 -29.21 23.65
CA PHE A 40 -5.20 -27.86 23.84
C PHE A 40 -5.93 -27.70 25.17
N LEU A 41 -6.86 -28.61 25.50
CA LEU A 41 -7.57 -28.57 26.79
C LEU A 41 -6.61 -28.68 27.98
N VAL A 42 -5.66 -29.62 27.94
CA VAL A 42 -4.69 -29.82 29.04
C VAL A 42 -3.76 -28.63 29.22
N ARG A 43 -3.39 -27.92 28.13
CA ARG A 43 -2.42 -26.82 28.20
C ARG A 43 -3.06 -25.47 28.44
N VAL A 44 -4.21 -25.20 27.82
CA VAL A 44 -4.84 -23.88 27.78
C VAL A 44 -5.82 -23.68 28.93
N ILE A 45 -6.58 -24.68 29.37
CA ILE A 45 -7.51 -24.52 30.52
C ILE A 45 -6.78 -24.06 31.80
N PRO A 46 -5.62 -24.64 32.17
CA PRO A 46 -4.91 -24.19 33.38
C PRO A 46 -4.28 -22.80 33.26
N LYS A 47 -4.04 -22.29 32.04
CA LYS A 47 -3.45 -20.97 31.78
C LYS A 47 -3.83 -20.49 30.36
N PRO A 48 -4.92 -19.70 30.21
CA PRO A 48 -5.47 -19.33 28.90
C PRO A 48 -4.49 -18.63 27.96
N SER A 49 -3.55 -17.85 28.48
CA SER A 49 -2.53 -17.15 27.66
C SER A 49 -1.62 -18.08 26.85
N ARG A 50 -1.58 -19.38 27.16
CA ARG A 50 -0.83 -20.36 26.37
C ARG A 50 -1.42 -20.61 24.98
N ALA A 51 -2.66 -20.20 24.72
CA ALA A 51 -3.26 -20.29 23.39
C ALA A 51 -2.44 -19.55 22.31
N GLY A 52 -1.69 -18.52 22.69
CA GLY A 52 -0.81 -17.77 21.79
C GLY A 52 0.49 -18.49 21.40
N TYR A 53 0.85 -19.61 22.03
CA TYR A 53 2.11 -20.31 21.73
C TYR A 53 2.09 -20.94 20.33
N PRO A 54 3.23 -20.96 19.59
CA PRO A 54 3.28 -21.50 18.23
C PRO A 54 2.73 -22.93 18.10
N CYS A 55 3.01 -23.79 19.09
CA CYS A 55 2.51 -25.16 19.11
C CYS A 55 0.99 -25.26 19.35
N MET A 56 0.40 -24.30 20.06
CA MET A 56 -1.05 -24.21 20.25
C MET A 56 -1.75 -23.60 19.05
N ARG A 57 -1.12 -22.62 18.37
CA ARG A 57 -1.60 -22.06 17.08
C ARG A 57 -1.71 -23.13 16.00
N ILE A 58 -0.77 -24.10 15.96
CA ILE A 58 -0.86 -25.25 15.04
C ILE A 58 -1.97 -26.23 15.46
N ALA A 59 -2.14 -26.49 16.76
CA ALA A 59 -3.13 -27.46 17.24
C ALA A 59 -4.59 -26.94 17.14
N ALA A 60 -4.79 -25.62 17.23
CA ALA A 60 -6.12 -25.01 17.30
C ALA A 60 -7.01 -25.30 16.08
N PRO A 61 -6.56 -25.13 14.81
CA PRO A 61 -7.37 -25.45 13.64
C PRO A 61 -7.82 -26.91 13.59
N PHE A 62 -6.95 -27.86 13.93
CA PHE A 62 -7.28 -29.29 13.93
C PHE A 62 -8.29 -29.65 15.02
N MET A 63 -8.14 -29.09 16.22
CA MET A 63 -9.13 -29.23 17.30
C MET A 63 -10.47 -28.64 16.88
N SER A 64 -10.52 -27.37 16.46
CA SER A 64 -11.76 -26.68 16.12
C SER A 64 -12.52 -27.39 15.01
N SER A 65 -11.80 -27.82 13.95
CA SER A 65 -12.38 -28.59 12.86
C SER A 65 -12.95 -29.94 13.33
N PHE A 66 -12.26 -30.63 14.23
CA PHE A 66 -12.72 -31.89 14.79
C PHE A 66 -13.95 -31.73 15.71
N VAL A 67 -13.97 -30.68 16.55
CA VAL A 67 -15.11 -30.36 17.42
C VAL A 67 -16.34 -30.00 16.59
N LEU A 68 -16.18 -29.14 15.58
CA LEU A 68 -17.26 -28.79 14.65
C LEU A 68 -17.79 -30.00 13.90
N TYR A 69 -16.90 -30.92 13.47
CA TYR A 69 -17.29 -32.20 12.88
C TYR A 69 -18.17 -33.02 13.83
N LEU A 70 -17.79 -33.18 15.09
CA LEU A 70 -18.61 -33.92 16.08
C LEU A 70 -19.95 -33.23 16.37
N LEU A 71 -19.96 -31.89 16.46
CA LEU A 71 -21.17 -31.12 16.66
C LEU A 71 -22.13 -31.25 15.48
N SER A 72 -21.63 -31.23 14.24
CA SER A 72 -22.45 -31.40 13.04
C SER A 72 -23.06 -32.81 12.93
N LEU A 73 -22.30 -33.86 13.26
CA LEU A 73 -22.82 -35.23 13.34
C LEU A 73 -23.90 -35.37 14.43
N THR A 74 -23.68 -34.75 15.59
CA THR A 74 -24.65 -34.78 16.68
C THR A 74 -25.93 -34.01 16.32
N ALA A 75 -25.79 -32.84 15.70
CA ALA A 75 -26.90 -32.01 15.24
C ALA A 75 -27.75 -32.74 14.18
N SER A 76 -27.12 -33.36 13.18
CA SER A 76 -27.83 -34.15 12.16
C SER A 76 -28.58 -35.33 12.78
N ALA A 77 -27.97 -36.09 13.71
CA ALA A 77 -28.64 -37.18 14.41
C ALA A 77 -29.85 -36.69 15.25
N LEU A 78 -29.74 -35.55 15.93
CA LEU A 78 -30.83 -34.95 16.68
C LEU A 78 -31.97 -34.47 15.79
N LEU A 79 -31.65 -33.87 14.64
CA LEU A 79 -32.63 -33.45 13.64
C LEU A 79 -33.36 -34.65 13.02
N PHE A 80 -32.68 -35.74 12.67
CA PHE A 80 -33.31 -36.99 12.23
C PHE A 80 -34.24 -37.57 13.31
N LYS A 81 -33.81 -37.58 14.58
CA LYS A 81 -34.65 -38.03 15.71
C LYS A 81 -35.88 -37.13 15.92
N ARG A 82 -35.77 -35.84 15.60
CA ARG A 82 -36.87 -34.87 15.71
C ARG A 82 -37.84 -34.97 14.53
N ALA A 83 -37.32 -35.16 13.32
CA ALA A 83 -38.10 -35.45 12.11
C ALA A 83 -38.96 -36.71 12.30
N ARG A 84 -38.37 -37.80 12.81
CA ARG A 84 -39.09 -39.05 13.13
C ARG A 84 -40.21 -38.83 14.16
N ARG A 85 -39.97 -38.00 15.20
CA ARG A 85 -40.99 -37.66 16.20
C ARG A 85 -42.13 -36.83 15.62
N PHE A 86 -41.85 -35.87 14.74
CA PHE A 86 -42.90 -35.09 14.07
C PHE A 86 -43.72 -35.93 13.10
N PHE A 87 -43.08 -36.88 12.41
CA PHE A 87 -43.75 -37.83 11.52
C PHE A 87 -44.78 -38.70 12.27
N TYR A 88 -44.40 -39.31 13.41
CA TYR A 88 -45.34 -40.10 14.23
C TYR A 88 -46.44 -39.27 14.92
N ARG A 89 -46.28 -37.95 14.98
CA ARG A 89 -47.29 -37.01 15.51
C ARG A 89 -48.12 -36.35 14.40
N SER A 90 -48.06 -36.87 13.17
CA SER A 90 -48.77 -36.35 11.99
C SER A 90 -48.49 -34.87 11.68
N ARG A 91 -47.32 -34.35 12.08
CA ARG A 91 -46.87 -32.98 11.78
C ARG A 91 -45.94 -32.98 10.57
N TYR A 92 -46.49 -33.29 9.39
CA TYR A 92 -45.72 -33.60 8.19
C TYR A 92 -44.83 -32.46 7.69
N LEU A 93 -45.28 -31.20 7.75
CA LEU A 93 -44.47 -30.04 7.35
C LEU A 93 -43.21 -29.88 8.23
N LEU A 94 -43.37 -30.01 9.55
CA LEU A 94 -42.25 -29.94 10.49
C LEU A 94 -41.32 -31.16 10.39
N ALA A 95 -41.87 -32.33 10.05
CA ALA A 95 -41.09 -33.53 9.78
C ALA A 95 -40.23 -33.37 8.52
N GLY A 96 -40.81 -32.84 7.44
CA GLY A 96 -40.11 -32.54 6.19
C GLY A 96 -38.99 -31.51 6.37
N GLY A 97 -39.27 -30.40 7.05
CA GLY A 97 -38.27 -29.37 7.35
C GLY A 97 -37.09 -29.92 8.16
N ALA A 98 -37.37 -30.63 9.27
CA ALA A 98 -36.31 -31.22 10.10
C ALA A 98 -35.49 -32.30 9.36
N PHE A 99 -36.11 -33.03 8.44
CA PHE A 99 -35.43 -34.04 7.62
C PHE A 99 -34.51 -33.41 6.57
N LEU A 100 -34.98 -32.37 5.87
CA LEU A 100 -34.17 -31.63 4.89
C LEU A 100 -32.99 -30.92 5.56
N SER A 101 -33.21 -30.29 6.73
CA SER A 101 -32.12 -29.71 7.51
C SER A 101 -31.11 -30.76 7.98
N ALA A 102 -31.56 -31.97 8.36
CA ALA A 102 -30.67 -33.05 8.75
C ALA A 102 -29.81 -33.54 7.57
N LEU A 103 -30.41 -33.65 6.37
CA LEU A 103 -29.69 -34.01 5.14
C LEU A 103 -28.67 -32.95 4.73
N LEU A 104 -29.03 -31.66 4.83
CA LEU A 104 -28.13 -30.55 4.52
C LEU A 104 -26.91 -30.56 5.45
N VAL A 105 -27.12 -30.62 6.77
CA VAL A 105 -26.04 -30.68 7.76
C VAL A 105 -25.18 -31.93 7.57
N LEU A 106 -25.79 -33.07 7.28
CA LEU A 106 -25.06 -34.31 7.02
C LEU A 106 -24.22 -34.21 5.75
N ALA A 107 -24.77 -33.68 4.65
CA ALA A 107 -24.07 -33.55 3.37
C ALA A 107 -22.87 -32.59 3.44
N VAL A 108 -23.00 -31.50 4.21
CA VAL A 108 -21.89 -30.58 4.52
C VAL A 108 -20.83 -31.29 5.38
N SER A 109 -21.22 -32.11 6.36
CA SER A 109 -20.29 -32.82 7.24
C SER A 109 -19.61 -34.05 6.62
N SER A 110 -20.21 -34.66 5.59
CA SER A 110 -19.77 -35.92 4.98
C SER A 110 -18.93 -35.75 3.72
N ASN A 111 -18.54 -34.51 3.38
CA ASN A 111 -17.82 -34.17 2.14
C ASN A 111 -18.57 -34.57 0.85
N LEU A 112 -19.92 -34.60 0.85
CA LEU A 112 -20.70 -34.81 -0.38
C LEU A 112 -20.69 -33.55 -1.26
N PHE A 113 -20.46 -32.39 -0.64
CA PHE A 113 -20.04 -31.16 -1.31
C PHE A 113 -18.55 -30.98 -1.06
N THR A 114 -17.72 -31.33 -2.04
CA THR A 114 -16.31 -30.90 -2.04
C THR A 114 -16.28 -29.41 -2.34
N PHE A 115 -16.49 -28.58 -1.34
CA PHE A 115 -15.86 -27.27 -1.36
C PHE A 115 -14.36 -27.55 -1.36
N GLY A 116 -13.65 -27.06 -2.37
CA GLY A 116 -12.21 -27.13 -2.43
C GLY A 116 -11.63 -26.27 -1.30
N ALA A 117 -11.66 -26.76 -0.07
CA ALA A 117 -10.81 -26.29 0.99
C ALA A 117 -9.39 -26.74 0.64
N ARG A 118 -8.75 -25.98 -0.25
CA ARG A 118 -7.30 -25.93 -0.25
C ARG A 118 -6.94 -25.34 1.10
N ALA A 119 -6.11 -26.04 1.86
CA ALA A 119 -5.27 -25.32 2.79
C ALA A 119 -4.63 -24.23 1.92
N ALA A 120 -4.80 -22.97 2.30
CA ALA A 120 -3.78 -22.01 1.92
C ALA A 120 -2.46 -22.71 2.30
N ASP A 121 -1.57 -22.93 1.33
CA ASP A 121 -0.16 -23.02 1.67
C ASP A 121 0.18 -21.62 2.22
N GLY A 122 -0.28 -21.38 3.45
CA GLY A 122 -0.03 -20.23 4.28
C GLY A 122 1.10 -20.57 5.24
N THR A 123 2.09 -21.32 4.76
CA THR A 123 3.43 -20.82 5.03
C THR A 123 3.47 -19.48 4.31
N GLU A 124 3.42 -18.38 5.05
CA GLU A 124 3.99 -17.14 4.52
C GLU A 124 5.28 -17.55 3.81
N PRO A 125 5.43 -17.24 2.51
CA PRO A 125 6.72 -17.39 1.89
C PRO A 125 7.74 -16.79 2.85
N GLY A 126 8.88 -17.44 3.05
CA GLY A 126 9.96 -16.87 3.88
C GLY A 126 10.55 -15.56 3.32
N ASP A 127 9.86 -14.98 2.34
CA ASP A 127 10.20 -13.86 1.49
C ASP A 127 9.75 -12.54 2.15
N PHE A 128 8.58 -12.49 2.80
CA PHE A 128 8.00 -11.25 3.37
C PHE A 128 7.98 -11.25 4.90
N ILE A 129 9.16 -11.17 5.52
CA ILE A 129 9.28 -11.22 6.97
C ILE A 129 8.89 -9.87 7.58
N ALA A 130 7.89 -9.89 8.45
CA ALA A 130 7.44 -8.72 9.19
C ALA A 130 8.54 -8.10 10.07
N ASN A 131 8.52 -6.78 10.18
CA ASN A 131 9.33 -5.98 11.12
C ASN A 131 10.84 -6.27 11.08
N MET A 132 11.40 -6.42 9.89
CA MET A 132 12.84 -6.49 9.66
C MET A 132 13.31 -5.33 8.79
N PRO A 133 13.48 -4.11 9.36
CA PRO A 133 13.85 -2.94 8.59
C PRO A 133 15.25 -3.09 7.98
N VAL A 134 15.35 -2.73 6.70
CA VAL A 134 16.60 -2.61 5.94
C VAL A 134 16.65 -1.24 5.27
N GLY A 135 17.86 -0.68 5.14
CA GLY A 135 18.05 0.69 4.64
C GLY A 135 17.88 1.77 5.71
N GLU A 136 17.95 3.03 5.27
CA GLU A 136 17.90 4.21 6.12
C GLU A 136 16.72 5.10 5.71
N GLY A 137 15.82 5.38 6.66
CA GLY A 137 14.64 6.17 6.37
C GLY A 137 14.98 7.61 5.97
N THR A 138 14.22 8.17 5.02
CA THR A 138 14.40 9.55 4.55
C THR A 138 13.18 10.44 4.86
N GLY A 139 13.30 11.75 4.61
CA GLY A 139 12.24 12.75 4.89
C GLY A 139 12.38 13.47 6.23
N ILE A 140 11.42 14.34 6.55
CA ILE A 140 11.37 15.09 7.83
C ILE A 140 11.30 14.13 9.02
N PHE A 141 10.43 13.13 8.93
CA PHE A 141 10.41 11.98 9.82
C PHE A 141 10.87 10.74 9.03
N PRO A 142 12.10 10.27 9.25
CA PRO A 142 12.69 9.15 8.52
C PRO A 142 11.76 7.92 8.41
N GLY A 143 11.39 7.53 7.19
CA GLY A 143 10.54 6.35 6.95
C GLY A 143 9.06 6.53 7.28
N ARG A 144 8.59 7.77 7.49
CA ARG A 144 7.17 8.04 7.74
C ARG A 144 6.35 7.96 6.46
N VAL A 145 5.28 7.18 6.51
CA VAL A 145 4.22 7.15 5.51
C VAL A 145 2.92 7.61 6.18
N VAL A 146 2.21 8.54 5.56
CA VAL A 146 0.88 8.95 6.02
C VAL A 146 -0.19 8.33 5.15
N TRP A 147 -1.22 7.77 5.77
CA TRP A 147 -2.41 7.20 5.13
C TRP A 147 -3.67 7.94 5.57
N ALA A 148 -4.24 8.73 4.68
CA ALA A 148 -5.59 9.27 4.84
C ALA A 148 -6.61 8.31 4.27
N TRP A 149 -7.67 8.02 5.04
CA TRP A 149 -8.82 7.26 4.59
C TRP A 149 -10.09 8.00 4.98
N ASN A 150 -10.97 8.24 4.02
CA ASN A 150 -12.31 8.75 4.28
C ASN A 150 -13.29 8.13 3.27
N PRO A 151 -14.23 7.27 3.69
CA PRO A 151 -15.15 6.62 2.77
C PRO A 151 -16.00 7.62 1.96
N ASP A 152 -16.25 8.82 2.48
CA ASP A 152 -17.05 9.86 1.81
C ASP A 152 -16.30 10.56 0.65
N ALA A 153 -15.03 10.19 0.40
CA ALA A 153 -14.25 10.75 -0.71
C ALA A 153 -14.74 10.27 -2.08
N THR A 154 -15.40 9.11 -2.15
CA THR A 154 -15.87 8.49 -3.40
C THR A 154 -17.36 8.13 -3.30
N ASP A 155 -18.07 8.13 -4.43
CA ASP A 155 -19.44 7.61 -4.49
C ASP A 155 -19.40 6.06 -4.48
N GLU A 156 -19.91 5.46 -3.40
CA GLU A 156 -19.93 4.02 -3.22
C GLU A 156 -20.77 3.30 -4.30
N ASN A 157 -21.61 4.03 -5.04
CA ASN A 157 -22.49 3.50 -6.08
C ASN A 157 -21.95 3.72 -7.50
N CYS A 158 -20.79 4.37 -7.68
CA CYS A 158 -20.13 4.50 -8.97
C CYS A 158 -19.94 3.12 -9.62
N THR A 159 -20.27 2.97 -10.90
CA THR A 159 -20.19 1.66 -11.59
C THR A 159 -18.99 1.52 -12.51
N ASN A 160 -18.29 2.61 -12.85
CA ASN A 160 -17.21 2.65 -13.84
C ASN A 160 -17.64 2.11 -15.21
N VAL A 161 -18.89 2.37 -15.60
CA VAL A 161 -19.48 1.95 -16.87
C VAL A 161 -19.93 3.18 -17.67
N MET A 162 -19.72 3.15 -18.98
CA MET A 162 -20.01 4.26 -19.88
C MET A 162 -21.52 4.45 -20.16
N ASP A 163 -22.30 3.37 -20.10
CA ASP A 163 -23.76 3.40 -20.32
C ASP A 163 -24.46 2.52 -19.27
N ASP A 164 -24.38 2.94 -18.00
CA ASP A 164 -25.09 2.28 -16.91
C ASP A 164 -26.62 2.46 -17.08
N PRO A 165 -27.43 1.40 -16.98
CA PRO A 165 -28.87 1.47 -17.24
C PRO A 165 -29.66 2.34 -16.24
N VAL A 166 -29.05 2.70 -15.11
CA VAL A 166 -29.66 3.54 -14.05
C VAL A 166 -28.98 4.91 -13.98
N ARG A 167 -27.66 4.95 -14.08
CA ARG A 167 -26.84 6.14 -13.81
C ARG A 167 -26.30 6.83 -15.07
N GLY A 168 -26.46 6.23 -16.25
CA GLY A 168 -25.89 6.71 -17.50
C GLY A 168 -24.37 6.55 -17.52
N GLU A 169 -23.65 7.52 -18.08
CA GLU A 169 -22.18 7.55 -18.00
C GLU A 169 -21.72 7.72 -16.56
N ASP A 170 -20.90 6.80 -16.06
CA ASP A 170 -20.59 6.69 -14.63
C ASP A 170 -19.14 6.28 -14.34
N GLY A 171 -18.17 6.95 -14.96
CA GLY A 171 -16.75 6.81 -14.67
C GLY A 171 -16.33 7.51 -13.38
N TYR A 172 -15.39 6.94 -12.62
CA TYR A 172 -14.88 7.51 -11.37
C TYR A 172 -14.33 8.95 -11.50
N PHE A 173 -13.80 9.29 -12.67
CA PHE A 173 -13.22 10.59 -12.97
C PHE A 173 -14.26 11.72 -13.12
N LEU A 174 -15.55 11.39 -13.16
CA LEU A 174 -16.61 12.40 -13.23
C LEU A 174 -16.80 13.06 -11.86
N ALA A 175 -16.94 14.39 -11.83
CA ALA A 175 -17.14 15.17 -10.60
C ALA A 175 -18.31 14.71 -9.71
N LYS A 176 -19.29 13.97 -10.25
CA LYS A 176 -20.38 13.39 -9.46
C LYS A 176 -19.97 12.18 -8.61
N ASN A 177 -18.83 11.56 -8.91
CA ASN A 177 -18.40 10.29 -8.32
C ASN A 177 -17.30 10.48 -7.25
N TYR A 178 -16.85 11.70 -6.99
CA TYR A 178 -15.92 12.00 -5.90
C TYR A 178 -16.31 13.30 -5.18
N ASN A 179 -15.89 13.44 -3.93
CA ASN A 179 -16.15 14.63 -3.13
C ASN A 179 -14.87 15.47 -2.99
N GLN A 180 -14.83 16.62 -3.67
CA GLN A 180 -13.65 17.48 -3.68
C GLN A 180 -13.28 18.00 -2.29
N GLU A 181 -14.26 18.44 -1.49
CA GLU A 181 -14.00 18.99 -0.15
C GLU A 181 -13.40 17.94 0.80
N VAL A 182 -13.84 16.69 0.69
CA VAL A 182 -13.28 15.59 1.46
C VAL A 182 -11.85 15.28 1.02
N ILE A 183 -11.59 15.25 -0.29
CA ILE A 183 -10.24 15.04 -0.84
C ILE A 183 -9.28 16.16 -0.40
N ASP A 184 -9.77 17.40 -0.35
CA ASP A 184 -9.01 18.57 0.11
C ASP A 184 -8.58 18.41 1.57
N GLY A 185 -9.52 18.03 2.45
CA GLY A 185 -9.21 17.72 3.85
C GLY A 185 -8.23 16.54 4.01
N MET A 186 -8.39 15.49 3.20
CA MET A 186 -7.48 14.34 3.22
C MET A 186 -6.05 14.73 2.85
N LEU A 187 -5.86 15.55 1.79
CA LEU A 187 -4.52 15.98 1.39
C LEU A 187 -3.91 16.97 2.39
N GLU A 188 -4.72 17.84 2.99
CA GLU A 188 -4.29 18.71 4.10
C GLU A 188 -3.75 17.88 5.27
N ASP A 189 -4.54 16.93 5.77
CA ASP A 189 -4.11 16.06 6.88
C ASP A 189 -2.81 15.30 6.54
N VAL A 190 -2.68 14.84 5.29
CA VAL A 190 -1.49 14.13 4.80
C VAL A 190 -0.24 15.00 4.94
N VAL A 191 -0.25 16.23 4.41
CA VAL A 191 0.94 17.11 4.46
C VAL A 191 1.23 17.59 5.88
N LEU A 192 0.20 17.84 6.68
CA LEU A 192 0.36 18.23 8.09
C LEU A 192 1.02 17.10 8.89
N LYS A 193 0.55 15.85 8.76
CA LYS A 193 1.13 14.70 9.48
C LYS A 193 2.51 14.31 8.96
N LEU A 194 2.80 14.48 7.67
CA LEU A 194 4.13 14.25 7.12
C LEU A 194 5.17 15.21 7.68
N THR A 195 4.76 16.43 8.01
CA THR A 195 5.65 17.51 8.41
C THR A 195 5.63 17.77 9.91
N GLY A 196 4.59 17.30 10.61
CA GLY A 196 4.38 17.57 12.03
C GLY A 196 4.02 19.04 12.28
N THR A 197 3.53 19.73 11.24
CA THR A 197 3.11 21.12 11.31
C THR A 197 1.58 21.21 11.40
N TYR A 198 1.05 22.42 11.57
CA TYR A 198 -0.38 22.66 11.75
C TYR A 198 -0.99 23.62 10.73
N ARG A 199 -0.22 24.01 9.71
CA ARG A 199 -0.65 24.93 8.66
C ARG A 199 -0.08 24.43 7.34
N VAL A 200 -0.94 24.30 6.33
CA VAL A 200 -0.55 23.78 5.00
C VAL A 200 0.61 24.56 4.39
N VAL A 201 0.61 25.89 4.49
CA VAL A 201 1.74 26.74 4.04
C VAL A 201 3.08 26.34 4.70
N THR A 202 3.07 26.11 6.01
CA THR A 202 4.28 25.71 6.76
C THR A 202 4.68 24.27 6.46
N ALA A 203 3.71 23.41 6.18
CA ALA A 203 3.97 22.04 5.73
C ALA A 203 4.75 22.05 4.40
N TRP A 204 4.29 22.80 3.40
CA TRP A 204 4.97 22.89 2.10
C TRP A 204 6.36 23.50 2.22
N ASP A 205 6.52 24.59 2.98
CA ASP A 205 7.84 25.17 3.27
C ASP A 205 8.79 24.12 3.86
N SER A 206 8.29 23.29 4.79
CA SER A 206 9.07 22.23 5.44
C SER A 206 9.45 21.11 4.47
N LEU A 207 8.51 20.68 3.60
CA LEU A 207 8.76 19.64 2.59
C LEU A 207 9.87 20.08 1.63
N PHE A 208 9.79 21.31 1.09
CA PHE A 208 10.81 21.87 0.21
C PHE A 208 12.14 22.06 0.93
N THR A 209 12.13 22.60 2.15
CA THR A 209 13.35 22.80 2.94
C THR A 209 14.07 21.48 3.23
N SER A 210 13.32 20.45 3.63
CA SER A 210 13.85 19.10 3.88
C SER A 210 14.48 18.51 2.61
N PHE A 211 13.78 18.62 1.48
CA PHE A 211 14.27 18.13 0.20
C PHE A 211 15.51 18.89 -0.28
N ASN A 212 15.52 20.22 -0.21
CA ASN A 212 16.65 21.05 -0.61
C ASN A 212 17.89 20.79 0.25
N ARG A 213 17.72 20.55 1.55
CA ARG A 213 18.82 20.13 2.43
C ARG A 213 19.43 18.81 1.96
N ASN A 214 18.58 17.82 1.63
CA ASN A 214 19.03 16.50 1.19
C ASN A 214 19.68 16.54 -0.21
N LYS A 215 19.20 17.43 -1.10
CA LYS A 215 19.81 17.71 -2.41
C LYS A 215 21.09 18.56 -2.34
N GLY A 216 21.55 18.97 -1.15
CA GLY A 216 22.73 19.83 -0.99
C GLY A 216 22.53 21.29 -1.41
N ARG A 217 21.29 21.73 -1.59
CA ARG A 217 20.89 23.11 -1.89
C ARG A 217 20.78 23.99 -0.63
N GLY A 218 20.90 23.39 0.55
CA GLY A 218 20.83 24.06 1.85
C GLY A 218 19.43 24.06 2.46
N GLU A 219 19.29 24.68 3.64
CA GLU A 219 18.01 24.80 4.36
C GLU A 219 17.22 26.00 3.84
N VAL A 220 16.75 25.90 2.59
CA VAL A 220 15.93 26.93 1.94
C VAL A 220 14.61 26.34 1.45
N PRO A 221 13.47 27.03 1.62
CA PRO A 221 12.20 26.59 1.05
C PRO A 221 12.17 26.84 -0.46
N TYR A 222 11.03 26.56 -1.10
CA TYR A 222 10.74 26.95 -2.47
C TYR A 222 11.08 28.43 -2.72
N GLN A 223 11.68 28.71 -3.88
CA GLN A 223 11.95 30.07 -4.35
C GLN A 223 11.07 30.40 -5.56
N PRO A 224 10.46 31.61 -5.62
CA PRO A 224 9.64 32.01 -6.75
C PRO A 224 10.36 31.85 -8.10
N GLY A 225 9.70 31.22 -9.07
CA GLY A 225 10.23 30.95 -10.40
C GLY A 225 10.79 29.54 -10.59
N GLU A 226 11.03 28.79 -9.51
CA GLU A 226 11.38 27.37 -9.57
C GLU A 226 10.19 26.55 -10.10
N LYS A 227 10.47 25.56 -10.93
CA LYS A 227 9.49 24.74 -11.64
C LYS A 227 9.18 23.47 -10.87
N ILE A 228 7.91 23.09 -10.91
CA ILE A 228 7.41 21.83 -10.37
C ILE A 228 6.81 21.03 -11.52
N PHE A 229 7.23 19.78 -11.69
CA PHE A 229 6.58 18.85 -12.60
C PHE A 229 5.82 17.78 -11.79
N ILE A 230 4.51 17.71 -12.00
CA ILE A 230 3.62 16.75 -11.36
C ILE A 230 3.39 15.58 -12.33
N LYS A 231 4.04 14.45 -12.06
CA LYS A 231 3.87 13.21 -12.81
C LYS A 231 2.61 12.49 -12.36
N ILE A 232 1.62 12.40 -13.23
CA ILE A 232 0.37 11.64 -12.98
C ILE A 232 0.40 10.29 -13.71
N ASN A 233 -0.48 9.36 -13.33
CA ASN A 233 -0.65 8.08 -14.01
C ASN A 233 -1.75 8.19 -15.08
N GLN A 234 -1.40 8.09 -16.37
CA GLN A 234 -2.34 8.22 -17.51
C GLN A 234 -2.03 7.22 -18.65
N GLY A 235 -1.43 6.07 -18.35
CA GLY A 235 -0.90 5.14 -19.37
C GLY A 235 -1.92 4.65 -20.40
N GLY A 236 -3.23 4.66 -20.11
CA GLY A 236 -4.26 4.25 -21.06
C GLY A 236 -4.54 5.30 -22.12
N ALA A 237 -4.38 6.58 -21.77
CA ALA A 237 -4.66 7.69 -22.66
C ALA A 237 -3.83 7.61 -23.94
N GLY A 238 -2.63 7.03 -23.91
CA GLY A 238 -1.77 6.86 -25.10
C GLY A 238 -2.33 5.98 -26.23
N TRP A 239 -3.43 5.25 -26.02
CA TRP A 239 -4.06 4.42 -27.07
C TRP A 239 -5.60 4.37 -27.03
N LEU A 240 -6.20 4.92 -25.97
CA LEU A 240 -7.65 4.95 -25.74
C LEU A 240 -8.29 6.33 -25.98
N THR A 241 -7.57 7.32 -26.46
CA THR A 241 -8.16 8.59 -26.91
C THR A 241 -8.61 8.52 -28.36
N ASN A 242 -9.57 9.36 -28.74
CA ASN A 242 -9.92 9.58 -30.15
C ASN A 242 -8.71 10.06 -30.95
N GLU A 243 -8.79 9.90 -32.27
CA GLU A 243 -7.74 10.27 -33.22
C GLU A 243 -8.41 10.85 -34.47
N GLY A 244 -7.68 11.66 -35.24
CA GLY A 244 -8.12 12.16 -36.55
C GLY A 244 -8.68 13.59 -36.52
N PRO A 245 -9.60 13.96 -37.42
CA PRO A 245 -10.05 15.35 -37.56
C PRO A 245 -10.79 15.93 -36.35
N ASP A 246 -11.35 15.06 -35.51
CA ASP A 246 -12.09 15.40 -34.30
C ASP A 246 -11.30 15.00 -33.03
N ASP A 247 -9.97 14.92 -33.12
CA ASP A 247 -9.10 14.59 -31.98
C ASP A 247 -9.13 15.70 -30.93
N ASP A 248 -9.78 15.41 -29.81
CA ASP A 248 -9.89 16.29 -28.65
C ASP A 248 -9.43 15.59 -27.37
N LEU A 249 -8.78 14.42 -27.50
CA LEU A 249 -8.37 13.53 -26.42
C LEU A 249 -9.51 13.00 -25.54
N SER A 250 -10.75 12.99 -26.05
CA SER A 250 -11.85 12.26 -25.43
C SER A 250 -11.66 10.75 -25.55
N PHE A 251 -12.35 9.99 -24.70
CA PHE A 251 -12.28 8.54 -24.75
C PHE A 251 -12.78 8.00 -26.10
N LYS A 252 -11.99 7.14 -26.74
CA LYS A 252 -12.31 6.48 -28.00
C LYS A 252 -13.47 5.52 -27.80
N VAL A 253 -14.62 5.80 -28.39
CA VAL A 253 -15.83 4.95 -28.28
C VAL A 253 -15.92 3.97 -29.45
N LEU A 254 -15.44 2.75 -29.26
CA LEU A 254 -15.55 1.62 -30.17
C LEU A 254 -15.96 0.38 -29.35
N ASN A 255 -16.61 -0.60 -29.99
CA ASN A 255 -17.10 -1.80 -29.29
C ASN A 255 -16.04 -2.56 -28.46
N TRP A 256 -14.75 -2.44 -28.82
CA TRP A 256 -13.65 -3.10 -28.11
C TRP A 256 -13.00 -2.21 -27.05
N THR A 257 -13.17 -0.89 -27.10
CA THR A 257 -12.59 0.03 -26.11
C THR A 257 -13.47 0.16 -24.88
N GLU A 258 -14.78 -0.07 -24.98
CA GLU A 258 -15.76 0.07 -23.89
C GLU A 258 -15.37 -0.70 -22.61
N GLU A 259 -14.69 -1.85 -22.74
CA GLU A 259 -14.23 -2.63 -21.58
C GLU A 259 -13.15 -1.93 -20.76
N TYR A 260 -12.43 -0.97 -21.36
CA TYR A 260 -11.38 -0.16 -20.71
C TYR A 260 -11.90 1.20 -20.20
N TYR A 261 -13.17 1.53 -20.43
CA TYR A 261 -13.75 2.76 -19.89
C TYR A 261 -13.68 2.75 -18.35
N GLY A 262 -13.20 3.84 -17.77
CA GLY A 262 -13.00 3.93 -16.32
C GLY A 262 -11.79 3.16 -15.82
N MET A 263 -10.75 3.03 -16.64
CA MET A 263 -9.45 2.47 -16.25
C MET A 263 -8.88 3.19 -15.03
N ALA A 264 -8.42 2.44 -14.02
CA ALA A 264 -7.92 3.03 -12.79
C ALA A 264 -6.66 3.87 -13.07
N GLU A 265 -6.74 5.19 -12.90
CA GLU A 265 -5.68 6.16 -13.16
C GLU A 265 -5.77 7.28 -12.12
N THR A 266 -4.87 8.27 -12.18
CA THR A 266 -4.89 9.37 -11.22
C THR A 266 -6.20 10.16 -11.32
N SER A 267 -6.87 10.30 -10.18
CA SER A 267 -8.15 11.00 -10.04
C SER A 267 -7.98 12.51 -10.21
N PRO A 268 -8.87 13.19 -10.95
CA PRO A 268 -8.77 14.64 -11.14
C PRO A 268 -8.86 15.40 -9.81
N GLY A 269 -9.72 14.96 -8.87
CA GLY A 269 -9.87 15.63 -7.58
C GLY A 269 -8.60 15.68 -6.74
N VAL A 270 -7.74 14.65 -6.82
CA VAL A 270 -6.45 14.63 -6.12
C VAL A 270 -5.47 15.65 -6.72
N VAL A 271 -5.46 15.77 -8.04
CA VAL A 271 -4.61 16.75 -8.74
C VAL A 271 -5.10 18.18 -8.50
N ILE A 272 -6.43 18.41 -8.49
CA ILE A 272 -7.02 19.71 -8.15
C ILE A 272 -6.60 20.12 -6.74
N SER A 273 -6.72 19.21 -5.77
CA SER A 273 -6.36 19.48 -4.38
C SER A 273 -4.87 19.81 -4.22
N LEU A 274 -4.00 19.07 -4.92
CA LEU A 274 -2.56 19.32 -4.93
C LEU A 274 -2.23 20.68 -5.55
N LEU A 275 -2.86 21.04 -6.66
CA LEU A 275 -2.68 22.35 -7.30
C LEU A 275 -3.18 23.47 -6.40
N ASP A 276 -4.30 23.30 -5.70
CA ASP A 276 -4.81 24.28 -4.74
C ASP A 276 -3.78 24.56 -3.64
N GLN A 277 -3.23 23.51 -3.02
CA GLN A 277 -2.23 23.73 -1.99
C GLN A 277 -0.95 24.38 -2.54
N LEU A 278 -0.44 23.94 -3.69
CA LEU A 278 0.78 24.52 -4.26
C LEU A 278 0.58 26.00 -4.64
N VAL A 279 -0.53 26.35 -5.28
CA VAL A 279 -0.78 27.69 -5.79
C VAL A 279 -1.25 28.63 -4.69
N ASN A 280 -2.27 28.21 -3.93
CA ASN A 280 -2.97 29.08 -2.98
C ASN A 280 -2.36 29.05 -1.58
N GLN A 281 -1.63 27.99 -1.19
CA GLN A 281 -1.00 27.88 0.13
C GLN A 281 0.52 28.06 0.06
N ALA A 282 1.20 27.39 -0.88
CA ALA A 282 2.66 27.46 -1.02
C ALA A 282 3.14 28.62 -1.93
N GLY A 283 2.22 29.31 -2.62
CA GLY A 283 2.54 30.49 -3.42
C GLY A 283 3.30 30.21 -4.72
N VAL A 284 3.22 28.98 -5.24
CA VAL A 284 3.82 28.60 -6.53
C VAL A 284 2.99 29.22 -7.65
N ALA A 285 3.64 29.90 -8.59
CA ALA A 285 2.95 30.48 -9.74
C ALA A 285 2.45 29.36 -10.67
N GLN A 286 1.22 29.49 -11.20
CA GLN A 286 0.61 28.44 -12.04
C GLN A 286 1.47 28.13 -13.27
N GLU A 287 2.07 29.16 -13.90
CA GLU A 287 2.95 29.03 -15.06
C GLU A 287 4.27 28.27 -14.77
N ASP A 288 4.59 28.04 -13.50
CA ASP A 288 5.77 27.29 -13.06
C ASP A 288 5.44 25.81 -12.79
N ILE A 289 4.18 25.41 -12.93
CA ILE A 289 3.73 24.04 -12.70
C ILE A 289 3.44 23.35 -14.03
N TYR A 290 4.01 22.16 -14.21
CA TYR A 290 3.71 21.22 -15.28
C TYR A 290 2.94 20.03 -14.72
N VAL A 291 1.94 19.52 -15.44
CA VAL A 291 1.16 18.36 -15.03
C VAL A 291 1.00 17.42 -16.22
N GLY A 292 1.33 16.13 -16.05
CA GLY A 292 1.01 15.09 -17.04
C GLY A 292 1.85 13.83 -16.92
N ASP A 293 1.62 12.91 -17.85
CA ASP A 293 2.42 11.70 -18.08
C ASP A 293 3.18 11.89 -19.39
N PRO A 294 4.52 12.02 -19.40
CA PRO A 294 5.22 12.47 -20.59
C PRO A 294 5.04 11.60 -21.84
N ILE A 295 4.88 10.29 -21.69
CA ILE A 295 4.66 9.37 -22.82
C ILE A 295 3.19 9.24 -23.25
N ALA A 296 2.26 9.84 -22.50
CA ALA A 296 0.83 9.64 -22.70
C ALA A 296 0.09 10.97 -22.79
N HIS A 297 -1.21 10.89 -23.03
CA HIS A 297 -2.09 12.05 -23.10
C HIS A 297 -2.76 12.32 -21.76
N ILE A 298 -3.27 13.53 -21.60
CA ILE A 298 -4.24 13.82 -20.54
C ILE A 298 -5.62 13.76 -21.17
N TYR A 299 -6.43 12.80 -20.71
CA TYR A 299 -7.81 12.68 -21.18
C TYR A 299 -8.57 13.99 -21.05
N LYS A 300 -9.42 14.27 -22.03
CA LYS A 300 -10.24 15.48 -22.06
C LYS A 300 -11.03 15.70 -20.77
N TYR A 301 -11.64 14.65 -20.23
CA TYR A 301 -12.45 14.75 -19.01
C TYR A 301 -11.61 15.16 -17.78
N ASN A 302 -10.32 14.80 -17.73
CA ASN A 302 -9.41 15.26 -16.68
C ASN A 302 -8.96 16.69 -16.97
N TYR A 303 -8.46 16.94 -18.18
CA TYR A 303 -7.97 18.26 -18.59
C TYR A 303 -9.00 19.37 -18.38
N ASP A 304 -10.25 19.16 -18.81
CA ASP A 304 -11.32 20.17 -18.71
C ASP A 304 -11.60 20.58 -17.26
N GLN A 305 -11.54 19.63 -16.32
CA GLN A 305 -11.73 19.90 -14.88
C GLN A 305 -10.52 20.64 -14.31
N LEU A 306 -9.31 20.21 -14.67
CA LEU A 306 -8.07 20.81 -14.18
C LEU A 306 -7.90 22.25 -14.67
N VAL A 307 -8.04 22.49 -15.98
CA VAL A 307 -7.87 23.82 -16.60
C VAL A 307 -8.96 24.80 -16.15
N ALA A 308 -10.16 24.31 -15.82
CA ALA A 308 -11.22 25.14 -15.27
C ALA A 308 -10.87 25.68 -13.88
N ALA A 309 -10.16 24.89 -13.06
CA ALA A 309 -9.70 25.30 -11.74
C ALA A 309 -8.40 26.13 -11.79
N PHE A 310 -7.42 25.71 -12.60
CA PHE A 310 -6.08 26.30 -12.65
C PHE A 310 -5.62 26.54 -14.10
N PRO A 311 -6.17 27.57 -14.79
CA PRO A 311 -5.95 27.78 -16.23
C PRO A 311 -4.51 28.20 -16.61
N GLY A 312 -3.70 28.63 -15.65
CA GLY A 312 -2.30 29.02 -15.89
C GLY A 312 -1.31 27.85 -15.82
N VAL A 313 -1.74 26.66 -15.38
CA VAL A 313 -0.91 25.46 -15.25
C VAL A 313 -0.64 24.87 -16.63
N LYS A 314 0.57 24.34 -16.82
CA LYS A 314 1.00 23.71 -18.07
C LYS A 314 0.62 22.23 -18.09
N TYR A 315 -0.53 21.92 -18.67
CA TYR A 315 -0.97 20.54 -18.90
C TYR A 315 -0.29 19.97 -20.13
N VAL A 316 0.55 18.95 -19.94
CA VAL A 316 1.51 18.54 -20.97
C VAL A 316 0.99 17.45 -21.90
N ASP A 317 1.57 17.37 -23.09
CA ASP A 317 1.35 16.30 -24.07
C ASP A 317 2.62 16.11 -24.93
N GLN A 318 2.82 14.92 -25.49
CA GLN A 318 3.96 14.65 -26.38
C GLN A 318 3.64 14.85 -27.87
N ASP A 319 2.37 14.85 -28.27
CA ASP A 319 2.03 15.01 -29.68
C ASP A 319 2.12 16.50 -30.06
N PRO A 320 3.01 16.88 -31.01
CA PRO A 320 3.18 18.26 -31.41
C PRO A 320 1.94 18.90 -32.03
N ASN A 321 0.93 18.12 -32.41
CA ASN A 321 -0.32 18.63 -32.96
C ASN A 321 -1.29 19.11 -31.89
N HIS A 322 -1.18 18.70 -30.62
CA HIS A 322 -2.15 19.03 -29.57
C HIS A 322 -1.98 20.44 -28.95
N ALA A 323 -1.07 21.25 -29.48
CA ALA A 323 -0.91 22.64 -29.05
C ALA A 323 -2.15 23.49 -29.35
N ASP A 324 -2.89 23.16 -30.41
CA ASP A 324 -4.09 23.89 -30.85
C ASP A 324 -5.31 23.66 -29.93
N ILE A 325 -5.37 22.52 -29.25
CA ILE A 325 -6.34 22.19 -28.21
C ILE A 325 -5.86 22.56 -26.79
N GLY A 326 -4.78 23.35 -26.68
CA GLY A 326 -4.32 23.97 -25.44
C GLY A 326 -3.33 23.15 -24.60
N ARG A 327 -2.76 22.07 -25.15
CA ARG A 327 -1.71 21.31 -24.46
C ARG A 327 -0.35 22.02 -24.54
N THR A 328 0.46 21.84 -23.51
CA THR A 328 1.88 22.23 -23.49
C THR A 328 2.72 21.09 -24.06
N ILE A 329 3.33 21.30 -25.21
CA ILE A 329 4.08 20.23 -25.89
C ILE A 329 5.45 20.04 -25.25
N LEU A 330 5.75 18.81 -24.85
CA LEU A 330 7.04 18.44 -24.30
C LEU A 330 8.10 18.28 -25.40
N THR A 331 9.36 18.48 -25.03
CA THR A 331 10.50 18.31 -25.92
C THR A 331 11.49 17.31 -25.36
N ALA A 332 12.16 16.55 -26.22
CA ALA A 332 13.23 15.66 -25.77
C ALA A 332 14.43 16.45 -25.23
N SER A 333 15.09 15.91 -24.20
CA SER A 333 16.37 16.41 -23.71
C SER A 333 17.43 16.44 -24.81
N ALA A 334 18.41 17.34 -24.68
CA ALA A 334 19.48 17.45 -25.67
C ALA A 334 20.42 16.23 -25.64
N ASP A 335 20.69 15.73 -24.43
CA ASP A 335 21.62 14.64 -24.14
C ASP A 335 20.83 13.46 -23.53
N PRO A 336 21.31 12.21 -23.69
CA PRO A 336 20.74 11.08 -22.98
C PRO A 336 20.90 11.31 -21.47
N ALA A 337 19.83 11.05 -20.72
CA ALA A 337 19.77 11.31 -19.29
C ALA A 337 19.93 10.03 -18.46
N ILE A 338 19.45 8.88 -18.97
CA ILE A 338 19.46 7.60 -18.25
C ILE A 338 20.49 6.66 -18.89
N GLU A 339 21.32 6.02 -18.06
CA GLU A 339 22.16 4.89 -18.41
C GLU A 339 21.85 3.67 -17.53
N TRP A 340 21.06 2.72 -18.06
CA TRP A 340 20.59 1.57 -17.28
C TRP A 340 21.72 0.69 -16.74
N SER A 341 21.66 0.33 -15.45
CA SER A 341 22.78 -0.28 -14.73
C SER A 341 23.10 -1.71 -15.13
N ASP A 342 22.16 -2.40 -15.78
CA ASP A 342 22.40 -3.75 -16.30
C ASP A 342 23.29 -3.79 -17.55
N LYS A 343 23.56 -2.62 -18.16
CA LYS A 343 24.35 -2.44 -19.39
C LYS A 343 23.91 -3.40 -20.51
N GLY A 344 22.60 -3.65 -20.59
CA GLY A 344 21.99 -4.49 -21.61
C GLY A 344 22.21 -5.99 -21.44
N THR A 345 22.52 -6.46 -20.23
CA THR A 345 22.64 -7.90 -19.93
C THR A 345 21.27 -8.57 -19.73
N VAL A 346 20.27 -7.81 -19.29
CA VAL A 346 18.88 -8.23 -19.10
C VAL A 346 17.96 -7.50 -20.08
N MET A 347 18.09 -6.18 -20.14
CA MET A 347 17.33 -5.28 -21.00
C MET A 347 18.13 -4.96 -22.26
N ASN A 348 18.30 -5.95 -23.13
CA ASN A 348 19.16 -5.89 -24.32
C ASN A 348 18.90 -4.70 -25.26
N ASN A 349 17.68 -4.12 -25.21
CA ASN A 349 17.25 -3.01 -26.07
C ASN A 349 17.14 -1.67 -25.32
N ALA A 350 17.50 -1.61 -24.03
CA ALA A 350 17.40 -0.38 -23.24
C ALA A 350 18.63 0.51 -23.45
N GLY A 351 19.81 0.12 -22.96
CA GLY A 351 21.05 0.86 -23.18
C GLY A 351 21.04 2.23 -22.51
N ILE A 352 20.66 3.27 -23.25
CA ILE A 352 20.51 4.66 -22.78
C ILE A 352 19.13 5.20 -23.17
N ASP A 353 18.62 6.15 -22.37
CA ASP A 353 17.35 6.83 -22.63
C ASP A 353 17.41 8.34 -22.43
N TRP A 354 16.53 9.04 -23.13
CA TRP A 354 16.31 10.47 -23.03
C TRP A 354 15.07 10.72 -22.18
N LEU A 355 15.10 11.83 -21.44
CA LEU A 355 13.94 12.36 -20.72
C LEU A 355 13.31 13.50 -21.53
N PHE A 356 12.12 13.92 -21.12
CA PHE A 356 11.56 15.18 -21.61
C PHE A 356 12.17 16.36 -20.85
N ALA A 357 12.62 17.38 -21.58
CA ALA A 357 13.40 18.49 -21.09
C ALA A 357 12.67 19.27 -19.99
N GLU A 358 11.34 19.42 -20.08
CA GLU A 358 10.55 20.13 -19.07
C GLU A 358 10.50 19.39 -17.73
N MET A 359 10.51 18.05 -17.76
CA MET A 359 10.61 17.23 -16.54
C MET A 359 12.04 17.19 -16.01
N GLU A 360 13.02 16.98 -16.90
CA GLU A 360 14.44 16.89 -16.54
C GLU A 360 14.97 18.18 -15.90
N ASN A 361 14.53 19.35 -16.40
CA ASN A 361 14.99 20.65 -15.93
C ASN A 361 14.16 21.21 -14.76
N ALA A 362 13.11 20.52 -14.31
CA ALA A 362 12.32 21.00 -13.18
C ALA A 362 13.11 20.88 -11.88
N GLU A 363 13.03 21.92 -11.03
CA GLU A 363 13.67 21.90 -9.71
C GLU A 363 13.05 20.87 -8.77
N TYR A 364 11.77 20.54 -8.96
CA TYR A 364 11.04 19.58 -8.14
C TYR A 364 10.14 18.68 -8.98
N LEU A 365 10.11 17.39 -8.66
CA LEU A 365 9.04 16.49 -9.09
C LEU A 365 8.08 16.22 -7.94
N ILE A 366 6.80 16.05 -8.28
CA ILE A 366 5.81 15.39 -7.42
C ILE A 366 5.26 14.21 -8.21
N ASN A 367 5.32 13.02 -7.64
CA ASN A 367 4.89 11.80 -8.33
C ASN A 367 3.59 11.28 -7.73
N VAL A 368 2.51 11.30 -8.53
CA VAL A 368 1.16 10.89 -8.16
C VAL A 368 0.81 9.61 -8.93
N ALA A 369 0.90 8.46 -8.27
CA ALA A 369 0.62 7.16 -8.86
C ALA A 369 -0.72 6.59 -8.38
N ALA A 370 -1.41 5.82 -9.21
CA ALA A 370 -2.61 5.09 -8.78
C ALA A 370 -2.24 3.81 -8.00
N LEU A 371 -2.98 3.48 -6.95
CA LEU A 371 -2.82 2.27 -6.13
C LEU A 371 -3.31 1.03 -6.89
N LYS A 372 -2.41 0.28 -7.53
CA LYS A 372 -2.82 -0.87 -8.37
C LYS A 372 -1.88 -2.08 -8.27
N ALA A 373 -2.46 -3.27 -8.39
CA ALA A 373 -1.70 -4.45 -8.78
C ALA A 373 -1.29 -4.37 -10.26
N HIS A 374 -0.37 -5.23 -10.73
CA HIS A 374 0.06 -5.20 -12.12
C HIS A 374 0.54 -6.58 -12.62
N ALA A 375 0.09 -6.98 -13.80
CA ALA A 375 0.43 -8.26 -14.42
C ALA A 375 1.94 -8.49 -14.68
N ARG A 376 2.76 -7.43 -14.79
CA ARG A 376 4.20 -7.53 -15.07
C ARG A 376 5.09 -7.31 -13.86
N ALA A 377 4.66 -6.43 -12.95
CA ALA A 377 5.46 -5.99 -11.82
C ALA A 377 4.94 -6.50 -10.46
N GLY A 378 3.82 -7.24 -10.44
CA GLY A 378 3.10 -7.61 -9.22
C GLY A 378 2.27 -6.44 -8.67
N ILE A 379 2.93 -5.29 -8.46
CA ILE A 379 2.32 -4.01 -8.07
C ILE A 379 2.82 -2.86 -8.97
N THR A 380 2.08 -1.76 -9.00
CA THR A 380 2.51 -0.52 -9.66
C THR A 380 2.15 0.68 -8.81
N LEU A 381 3.17 1.45 -8.46
CA LEU A 381 3.10 2.65 -7.63
C LEU A 381 4.02 3.72 -8.24
N THR A 382 4.63 4.58 -7.42
CA THR A 382 5.37 5.77 -7.87
C THR A 382 6.55 5.46 -8.80
N THR A 383 7.32 4.41 -8.52
CA THR A 383 8.50 4.03 -9.31
C THR A 383 8.07 3.59 -10.70
N LYS A 384 7.09 2.69 -10.77
CA LYS A 384 6.60 2.20 -12.06
C LYS A 384 5.83 3.27 -12.84
N ASN A 385 5.30 4.29 -12.16
CA ASN A 385 4.72 5.47 -12.83
C ASN A 385 5.73 6.20 -13.73
N HIS A 386 7.04 6.10 -13.48
CA HIS A 386 8.09 6.67 -14.32
C HIS A 386 8.43 5.84 -15.56
N PHE A 387 7.76 4.70 -15.80
CA PHE A 387 7.88 3.99 -17.08
C PHE A 387 7.40 4.85 -18.27
N GLY A 388 6.67 5.94 -18.00
CA GLY A 388 6.28 6.94 -19.00
C GLY A 388 7.11 8.22 -19.01
N SER A 389 8.29 8.26 -18.38
CA SER A 389 9.11 9.49 -18.28
C SER A 389 10.15 9.66 -19.39
N HIS A 390 10.43 8.62 -20.17
CA HIS A 390 11.38 8.66 -21.28
C HIS A 390 10.71 9.03 -22.62
N THR A 391 11.50 9.43 -23.61
CA THR A 391 10.99 9.90 -24.91
C THR A 391 10.74 8.80 -25.95
N ARG A 392 10.82 7.52 -25.58
CA ARG A 392 10.42 6.42 -26.48
C ARG A 392 8.90 6.33 -26.61
N ALA A 393 8.41 5.64 -27.63
CA ALA A 393 6.97 5.45 -27.87
C ALA A 393 6.28 4.51 -26.84
N GLY A 394 7.05 3.70 -26.11
CA GLY A 394 6.53 2.78 -25.09
C GLY A 394 7.62 2.27 -24.17
N ALA A 395 7.23 1.61 -23.08
CA ALA A 395 8.13 1.11 -22.03
C ALA A 395 8.55 -0.36 -22.20
N GLU A 396 8.30 -0.95 -23.38
CA GLU A 396 8.53 -2.38 -23.63
C GLU A 396 9.99 -2.81 -23.39
N HIS A 397 10.96 -1.93 -23.65
CA HIS A 397 12.37 -2.22 -23.44
C HIS A 397 12.74 -2.37 -21.96
N LEU A 398 11.92 -1.86 -21.04
CA LEU A 398 12.12 -1.97 -19.58
C LEU A 398 11.49 -3.23 -18.99
N HIS A 399 10.53 -3.86 -19.69
CA HIS A 399 9.82 -5.04 -19.19
C HIS A 399 10.72 -6.22 -18.81
N PRO A 400 11.83 -6.54 -19.53
CA PRO A 400 12.75 -7.60 -19.11
C PRO A 400 13.34 -7.43 -17.71
N GLY A 401 13.37 -6.20 -17.17
CA GLY A 401 13.83 -5.90 -15.82
C GLY A 401 12.80 -6.14 -14.70
N LEU A 402 11.58 -6.56 -15.02
CA LEU A 402 10.48 -6.79 -14.06
C LEU A 402 10.40 -8.26 -13.61
N VAL A 403 9.54 -8.57 -12.63
CA VAL A 403 9.30 -9.96 -12.17
C VAL A 403 8.66 -10.84 -13.24
N ALA A 404 7.80 -10.25 -14.07
CA ALA A 404 7.11 -10.90 -15.18
C ALA A 404 7.34 -10.07 -16.44
N PRO A 405 8.36 -10.43 -17.27
CA PRO A 405 8.62 -9.76 -18.53
C PRO A 405 7.43 -9.74 -19.47
N GLU A 406 6.52 -10.72 -19.36
CA GLU A 406 5.21 -10.76 -20.04
C GLU A 406 4.04 -10.80 -19.05
N ASN A 407 2.87 -10.31 -19.48
CA ASN A 407 1.67 -10.20 -18.64
C ASN A 407 1.31 -11.56 -18.01
N ASP A 408 1.26 -11.60 -16.67
CA ASP A 408 0.91 -12.77 -15.86
C ASP A 408 1.80 -14.01 -16.14
N GLN A 409 3.01 -13.79 -16.68
CA GLN A 409 4.04 -14.81 -16.88
C GLN A 409 5.27 -14.49 -15.99
N PRO A 410 5.20 -14.77 -14.68
CA PRO A 410 6.30 -14.49 -13.76
C PRO A 410 7.47 -15.45 -14.01
N GLU A 411 8.58 -14.91 -14.50
CA GLU A 411 9.81 -15.65 -14.84
C GLU A 411 11.00 -15.29 -13.93
N ARG A 412 10.96 -14.11 -13.31
CA ARG A 412 12.05 -13.52 -12.53
C ARG A 412 11.66 -13.38 -11.06
N THR A 413 11.30 -14.52 -10.45
CA THR A 413 10.63 -14.61 -9.14
C THR A 413 11.56 -14.90 -7.95
N GLU A 414 12.86 -14.79 -8.14
CA GLU A 414 13.86 -14.97 -7.06
C GLU A 414 14.47 -13.61 -6.68
N TYR A 415 14.91 -13.47 -5.43
CA TYR A 415 15.66 -12.30 -4.97
C TYR A 415 17.05 -12.25 -5.57
N GLY A 416 17.65 -11.04 -5.60
CA GLY A 416 18.99 -10.83 -6.14
C GLY A 416 19.03 -10.88 -7.67
N MET A 417 17.92 -10.57 -8.33
CA MET A 417 17.87 -10.33 -9.77
C MET A 417 17.93 -8.84 -10.05
N TYR A 418 18.54 -8.42 -11.17
CA TYR A 418 18.48 -7.01 -11.56
C TYR A 418 17.02 -6.54 -11.70
N ARG A 419 16.72 -5.39 -11.09
CA ARG A 419 15.41 -4.73 -11.10
C ARG A 419 15.56 -3.32 -11.62
N VAL A 420 14.98 -3.07 -12.79
CA VAL A 420 14.97 -1.74 -13.42
C VAL A 420 14.31 -0.67 -12.55
N LEU A 421 13.38 -1.06 -11.68
CA LEU A 421 12.73 -0.15 -10.73
C LEU A 421 13.75 0.51 -9.79
N THR A 422 14.82 -0.18 -9.40
CA THR A 422 15.88 0.38 -8.54
C THR A 422 16.65 1.50 -9.25
N ASP A 423 16.94 1.36 -10.55
CA ASP A 423 17.54 2.46 -11.35
C ASP A 423 16.63 3.69 -11.37
N VAL A 424 15.32 3.48 -11.58
CA VAL A 424 14.33 4.56 -11.64
C VAL A 424 14.21 5.31 -10.30
N MET A 425 14.21 4.59 -9.17
CA MET A 425 14.20 5.21 -7.83
C MET A 425 15.48 6.01 -7.59
N GLY A 426 16.62 5.45 -8.00
CA GLY A 426 17.94 6.04 -7.78
C GLY A 426 18.25 7.23 -8.67
N HIS A 427 17.57 7.37 -9.80
CA HIS A 427 17.92 8.36 -10.81
C HIS A 427 17.71 9.81 -10.32
N GLU A 428 18.72 10.67 -10.46
CA GLU A 428 18.81 11.99 -9.84
C GLU A 428 17.75 12.97 -10.33
N LYS A 429 17.27 12.78 -11.56
CA LYS A 429 16.16 13.53 -12.20
C LYS A 429 14.78 12.88 -12.05
N LEU A 430 14.68 11.66 -11.50
CA LEU A 430 13.40 10.93 -11.34
C LEU A 430 13.09 10.76 -9.84
N GLY A 431 13.26 9.56 -9.27
CA GLY A 431 13.04 9.32 -7.85
C GLY A 431 13.88 10.26 -6.98
N GLY A 432 15.15 10.46 -7.35
CA GLY A 432 16.04 11.37 -6.66
C GLY A 432 15.60 12.84 -6.70
N ASN A 433 14.76 13.28 -7.66
CA ASN A 433 14.26 14.66 -7.78
C ASN A 433 12.84 14.87 -7.22
N THR A 434 12.25 13.86 -6.59
CA THR A 434 10.86 13.91 -6.15
C THR A 434 10.76 14.42 -4.71
N VAL A 435 10.10 15.57 -4.51
CA VAL A 435 9.90 16.19 -3.18
C VAL A 435 8.80 15.51 -2.38
N LEU A 436 7.79 14.98 -3.08
CA LEU A 436 6.64 14.30 -2.50
C LEU A 436 6.22 13.13 -3.39
N PHE A 437 6.17 11.94 -2.80
CA PHE A 437 5.60 10.76 -3.40
C PHE A 437 4.16 10.59 -2.88
N LEU A 438 3.19 10.53 -3.78
CA LEU A 438 1.77 10.40 -3.49
C LEU A 438 1.21 9.18 -4.23
N VAL A 439 0.49 8.33 -3.52
CA VAL A 439 -0.30 7.23 -4.08
C VAL A 439 -1.77 7.58 -3.90
N ASP A 440 -2.44 7.80 -5.04
CA ASP A 440 -3.88 7.91 -5.15
C ASP A 440 -4.51 6.53 -5.03
N GLY A 441 -5.12 6.27 -3.88
CA GLY A 441 -5.90 5.09 -3.59
C GLY A 441 -7.39 5.39 -3.45
N LEU A 442 -7.91 6.47 -4.04
CA LEU A 442 -9.36 6.70 -4.06
C LEU A 442 -10.06 5.53 -4.77
N TRP A 443 -9.45 5.07 -5.86
CA TRP A 443 -9.96 4.00 -6.72
C TRP A 443 -8.88 2.93 -6.97
N GLY A 444 -8.89 1.85 -6.18
CA GLY A 444 -7.88 0.80 -6.26
C GLY A 444 -8.06 -0.14 -7.46
N GLY A 445 -7.00 -0.38 -8.22
CA GLY A 445 -7.02 -1.20 -9.44
C GLY A 445 -6.38 -2.59 -9.29
N THR A 446 -6.82 -3.51 -10.15
CA THR A 446 -6.34 -4.92 -10.18
C THR A 446 -5.25 -5.17 -11.21
N GLU A 447 -5.07 -4.23 -12.14
CA GLU A 447 -4.09 -4.25 -13.23
C GLU A 447 -3.86 -2.81 -13.73
N ALA A 448 -2.79 -2.58 -14.49
CA ALA A 448 -2.51 -1.32 -15.18
C ALA A 448 -3.66 -0.84 -16.09
N VAL A 449 -4.36 -1.75 -16.77
CA VAL A 449 -5.41 -1.46 -17.76
C VAL A 449 -6.83 -1.85 -17.34
N GLU A 450 -7.01 -2.29 -16.09
CA GLU A 450 -8.32 -2.72 -15.59
C GLU A 450 -9.02 -1.59 -14.81
N LYS A 451 -10.34 -1.72 -14.67
CA LYS A 451 -11.18 -0.80 -13.89
C LYS A 451 -10.91 -0.95 -12.39
N PRO A 452 -11.18 0.09 -11.59
CA PRO A 452 -11.16 -0.02 -10.14
C PRO A 452 -12.11 -1.11 -9.64
N VAL A 453 -11.75 -1.75 -8.52
CA VAL A 453 -12.62 -2.68 -7.80
C VAL A 453 -12.81 -2.24 -6.36
N LYS A 454 -13.95 -2.57 -5.77
CA LYS A 454 -14.19 -2.42 -4.33
C LYS A 454 -13.32 -3.41 -3.55
N TRP A 455 -12.79 -2.96 -2.43
CA TRP A 455 -11.89 -3.72 -1.56
C TRP A 455 -12.66 -4.33 -0.39
N ASN A 456 -12.35 -5.58 -0.05
CA ASN A 456 -13.01 -6.31 1.03
C ASN A 456 -12.26 -6.21 2.35
N SER A 457 -10.96 -5.94 2.31
CA SER A 457 -10.15 -5.80 3.52
C SER A 457 -10.64 -4.63 4.38
N ALA A 458 -10.44 -4.74 5.70
CA ALA A 458 -10.76 -3.65 6.61
C ALA A 458 -9.74 -2.51 6.45
N PRO A 459 -10.19 -1.24 6.42
CA PRO A 459 -11.52 -0.77 6.80
C PRO A 459 -12.55 -0.62 5.66
N PHE A 460 -12.18 -0.98 4.42
CA PHE A 460 -12.98 -0.74 3.21
C PHE A 460 -14.26 -1.58 3.15
N ASN A 461 -14.23 -2.82 3.65
CA ASN A 461 -15.41 -3.65 3.93
C ASN A 461 -16.45 -3.76 2.79
N GLY A 462 -15.98 -3.88 1.54
CA GLY A 462 -16.81 -3.98 0.35
C GLY A 462 -17.06 -2.63 -0.33
N ASP A 463 -16.25 -1.62 -0.03
CA ASP A 463 -16.30 -0.29 -0.64
C ASP A 463 -15.00 0.08 -1.36
N TRP A 464 -14.96 1.25 -2.00
CA TRP A 464 -13.74 1.80 -2.59
C TRP A 464 -12.68 2.05 -1.53
N PRO A 465 -11.39 1.97 -1.87
CA PRO A 465 -10.37 2.18 -0.86
C PRO A 465 -10.34 3.61 -0.34
N SER A 466 -10.83 4.60 -1.10
CA SER A 466 -11.02 5.99 -0.65
C SER A 466 -9.84 6.55 0.16
N SER A 467 -8.63 6.29 -0.33
CA SER A 467 -7.39 6.52 0.43
C SER A 467 -6.39 7.40 -0.32
N LEU A 468 -5.58 8.14 0.44
CA LEU A 468 -4.35 8.78 -0.04
C LEU A 468 -3.18 8.30 0.81
N PHE A 469 -2.05 7.97 0.18
CA PHE A 469 -0.81 7.66 0.88
C PHE A 469 0.30 8.58 0.41
N ALA A 470 1.07 9.17 1.33
CA ALA A 470 2.20 9.98 0.92
C ALA A 470 3.42 9.83 1.83
N SER A 471 4.58 10.19 1.27
CA SER A 471 5.88 10.10 1.94
C SER A 471 6.92 10.98 1.24
N GLN A 472 8.00 11.33 1.97
CA GLN A 472 9.27 11.77 1.36
C GLN A 472 10.27 10.61 1.20
N ASP A 473 9.94 9.43 1.74
CA ASP A 473 10.65 8.16 1.59
C ASP A 473 9.90 7.24 0.63
N GLN A 474 10.39 7.12 -0.59
CA GLN A 474 9.76 6.34 -1.65
C GLN A 474 9.73 4.84 -1.33
N VAL A 475 10.81 4.31 -0.74
CA VAL A 475 10.94 2.90 -0.40
C VAL A 475 9.92 2.53 0.67
N ALA A 476 9.77 3.38 1.70
CA ALA A 476 8.76 3.19 2.74
C ALA A 476 7.33 3.26 2.16
N LEU A 477 7.04 4.24 1.30
CA LEU A 477 5.72 4.40 0.69
C LEU A 477 5.33 3.17 -0.13
N GLU A 478 6.24 2.66 -0.95
CA GLU A 478 5.96 1.50 -1.79
C GLU A 478 5.88 0.21 -0.98
N SER A 479 6.63 0.09 0.12
CA SER A 479 6.47 -1.01 1.08
C SER A 479 5.07 -1.03 1.70
N VAL A 480 4.55 0.14 2.10
CA VAL A 480 3.19 0.27 2.62
C VAL A 480 2.16 -0.05 1.54
N GLY A 481 2.26 0.57 0.36
CA GLY A 481 1.33 0.30 -0.75
C GLY A 481 1.34 -1.18 -1.18
N PHE A 482 2.50 -1.82 -1.16
CA PHE A 482 2.63 -3.27 -1.36
C PHE A 482 1.77 -4.03 -0.36
N ASP A 483 1.95 -3.78 0.93
CA ASP A 483 1.28 -4.53 1.99
C ASP A 483 -0.26 -4.43 1.88
N PHE A 484 -0.78 -3.24 1.54
CA PHE A 484 -2.20 -3.04 1.25
C PHE A 484 -2.67 -3.88 0.05
N LEU A 485 -1.97 -3.80 -1.09
CA LEU A 485 -2.32 -4.55 -2.30
C LEU A 485 -2.23 -6.07 -2.09
N ARG A 486 -1.20 -6.53 -1.38
CA ARG A 486 -0.99 -7.94 -1.05
C ARG A 486 -2.08 -8.48 -0.15
N ASN A 487 -2.52 -7.70 0.84
CA ASN A 487 -3.60 -8.08 1.73
C ASN A 487 -4.95 -8.15 1.02
N GLU A 488 -5.23 -7.23 0.10
CA GLU A 488 -6.47 -7.26 -0.68
C GLU A 488 -6.47 -8.41 -1.69
N PHE A 489 -5.45 -8.49 -2.53
CA PHE A 489 -5.42 -9.40 -3.67
C PHE A 489 -4.73 -10.73 -3.34
N THR A 490 -5.38 -11.55 -2.52
CA THR A 490 -4.88 -12.87 -2.11
C THR A 490 -5.40 -14.03 -2.98
N ASN A 491 -6.49 -13.83 -3.72
CA ASN A 491 -7.14 -14.88 -4.49
C ASN A 491 -6.58 -14.98 -5.93
N PRO A 492 -5.91 -16.08 -6.32
CA PRO A 492 -5.32 -16.23 -7.67
C PRO A 492 -6.36 -16.38 -8.79
N VAL A 493 -7.62 -16.64 -8.46
CA VAL A 493 -8.74 -16.65 -9.42
C VAL A 493 -9.70 -15.48 -9.22
N GLY A 494 -9.33 -14.53 -8.34
CA GLY A 494 -10.04 -13.27 -8.15
C GLY A 494 -9.56 -12.20 -9.13
N PRO A 495 -10.14 -10.99 -9.07
CA PRO A 495 -9.87 -9.95 -10.06
C PRO A 495 -8.39 -9.49 -10.04
N GLY A 496 -7.74 -9.41 -8.88
CA GLY A 496 -6.31 -9.10 -8.80
C GLY A 496 -5.35 -10.26 -9.07
N MET A 497 -5.86 -11.46 -9.37
CA MET A 497 -5.10 -12.68 -9.73
C MET A 497 -3.91 -13.03 -8.81
N ALA A 498 -3.94 -12.59 -7.55
CA ALA A 498 -2.81 -12.69 -6.63
C ALA A 498 -1.48 -12.15 -7.19
N ARG A 499 -1.52 -11.13 -8.06
CA ARG A 499 -0.33 -10.50 -8.67
C ARG A 499 0.68 -9.96 -7.63
N PRO A 500 0.26 -9.34 -6.50
CA PRO A 500 1.20 -8.95 -5.45
C PRO A 500 1.88 -10.13 -4.74
N TRP A 501 1.44 -11.37 -4.98
CA TRP A 501 2.03 -12.61 -4.44
C TRP A 501 2.94 -13.32 -5.44
N MET A 502 3.24 -12.71 -6.59
CA MET A 502 4.37 -13.16 -7.42
C MET A 502 5.65 -13.15 -6.56
N GLY A 503 6.56 -14.11 -6.81
CA GLY A 503 7.80 -14.19 -6.02
C GLY A 503 8.68 -12.97 -6.24
N ALA A 504 9.33 -12.51 -5.16
CA ALA A 504 10.32 -11.42 -5.18
C ALA A 504 9.83 -10.09 -5.80
N VAL A 505 8.54 -9.75 -5.64
CA VAL A 505 7.97 -8.48 -6.12
C VAL A 505 8.62 -7.27 -5.44
N ASP A 506 9.03 -7.40 -4.18
CA ASP A 506 9.69 -6.41 -3.32
C ASP A 506 11.23 -6.43 -3.42
N ASP A 507 11.81 -7.23 -4.32
CA ASP A 507 13.28 -7.33 -4.48
C ASP A 507 13.90 -5.98 -4.89
N TYR A 508 13.15 -5.14 -5.62
CA TYR A 508 13.62 -3.78 -5.93
C TYR A 508 13.64 -2.89 -4.68
N LEU A 509 12.74 -3.10 -3.71
CA LEU A 509 12.73 -2.35 -2.45
C LEU A 509 13.92 -2.74 -1.57
N HIS A 510 14.25 -4.03 -1.52
CA HIS A 510 15.47 -4.51 -0.87
C HIS A 510 16.73 -3.88 -1.48
N GLN A 511 16.80 -3.85 -2.82
CA GLN A 511 17.95 -3.32 -3.55
C GLN A 511 18.07 -1.79 -3.47
N ALA A 512 16.94 -1.07 -3.43
CA ALA A 512 16.89 0.37 -3.22
C ALA A 512 17.24 0.75 -1.77
N ALA A 513 16.87 -0.09 -0.81
CA ALA A 513 17.16 0.13 0.61
C ALA A 513 18.64 -0.11 0.95
N ASP A 514 19.26 -1.17 0.42
CA ASP A 514 20.63 -1.55 0.82
C ASP A 514 21.39 -2.32 -0.28
N SER A 515 22.62 -1.88 -0.55
CA SER A 515 23.47 -2.44 -1.60
C SER A 515 23.92 -3.89 -1.37
N ARG A 516 23.77 -4.42 -0.15
CA ARG A 516 24.00 -5.84 0.14
C ARG A 516 23.03 -6.77 -0.58
N PHE A 517 21.89 -6.26 -1.05
CA PHE A 517 20.91 -7.02 -1.83
C PHE A 517 21.13 -6.90 -3.34
N TRP A 518 22.13 -6.15 -3.80
CA TRP A 518 22.40 -6.03 -5.23
C TRP A 518 22.83 -7.37 -5.84
N PRO A 519 22.36 -7.68 -7.06
CA PRO A 519 22.79 -8.88 -7.77
C PRO A 519 24.31 -8.91 -8.00
N GLU A 520 24.87 -10.11 -8.10
CA GLU A 520 26.29 -10.27 -8.44
C GLU A 520 26.59 -9.61 -9.79
N GLY A 521 27.62 -8.74 -9.82
CA GLY A 521 28.06 -8.05 -11.03
C GLY A 521 27.22 -6.83 -11.42
N ILE A 522 26.21 -6.47 -10.63
CA ILE A 522 25.41 -5.26 -10.81
C ILE A 522 25.85 -4.19 -9.80
N VAL A 523 26.01 -2.97 -10.31
CA VAL A 523 26.21 -1.75 -9.52
C VAL A 523 25.21 -0.75 -10.05
N TYR A 524 24.29 -0.30 -9.19
CA TYR A 524 23.27 0.67 -9.60
C TYR A 524 23.89 2.07 -9.68
N ASP A 525 24.05 2.57 -10.90
CA ASP A 525 24.54 3.89 -11.30
C ASP A 525 23.75 4.31 -12.54
N PRO A 526 22.50 4.78 -12.35
CA PRO A 526 21.58 5.10 -13.44
C PRO A 526 22.01 6.34 -14.25
N GLU A 527 23.01 7.10 -13.80
CA GLU A 527 23.53 8.29 -14.52
C GLU A 527 24.77 7.97 -15.34
N GLY A 528 25.44 6.86 -15.03
CA GLY A 528 26.71 6.50 -15.65
C GLY A 528 27.87 7.44 -15.26
N ASP A 529 27.75 8.15 -14.14
CA ASP A 529 28.76 9.11 -13.68
C ASP A 529 29.87 8.46 -12.83
N GLY A 530 29.74 7.17 -12.54
CA GLY A 530 30.66 6.37 -11.73
C GLY A 530 30.37 6.43 -10.23
N ILE A 531 29.27 7.05 -9.80
CA ILE A 531 28.84 7.16 -8.40
C ILE A 531 27.62 6.26 -8.19
N PRO A 532 27.78 5.10 -7.55
CA PRO A 532 26.65 4.23 -7.26
C PRO A 532 25.66 4.88 -6.30
N ILE A 533 24.38 4.50 -6.43
CA ILE A 533 23.33 4.95 -5.53
C ILE A 533 23.60 4.50 -4.08
N GLY A 534 23.17 5.30 -3.12
CA GLY A 534 23.15 4.96 -1.69
C GLY A 534 21.85 4.27 -1.28
N SER A 535 21.56 4.28 0.03
CA SER A 535 20.23 3.92 0.52
C SER A 535 19.23 4.99 0.09
N LEU A 536 18.13 4.56 -0.55
CA LEU A 536 17.08 5.46 -1.03
C LEU A 536 15.90 5.61 -0.05
N GLY A 537 15.93 4.84 1.04
CA GLY A 537 14.84 4.75 2.01
C GLY A 537 14.87 3.46 2.80
N VAL A 538 13.85 3.24 3.62
CA VAL A 538 13.72 2.04 4.46
C VAL A 538 12.62 1.10 3.97
N HIS A 539 12.94 -0.19 3.89
CA HIS A 539 12.02 -1.27 3.52
C HIS A 539 11.77 -2.20 4.71
N GLU A 540 10.50 -2.55 4.94
CA GLU A 540 10.04 -3.66 5.77
C GLU A 540 8.55 -3.94 5.49
N HIS A 541 8.03 -5.02 6.06
CA HIS A 541 6.60 -5.32 6.07
C HIS A 541 6.00 -5.12 7.47
N TRP A 542 4.70 -4.80 7.52
CA TRP A 542 3.97 -4.67 8.78
C TRP A 542 3.92 -5.98 9.56
N ASN A 543 3.53 -5.91 10.83
CA ASN A 543 3.34 -7.08 11.69
C ASN A 543 2.18 -7.98 11.23
N ASN A 544 1.03 -7.39 10.86
CA ASN A 544 -0.16 -8.05 10.36
C ASN A 544 -1.18 -7.03 9.82
N ALA A 545 -2.14 -7.51 9.02
CA ALA A 545 -3.13 -6.65 8.35
C ALA A 545 -4.20 -6.03 9.28
N ALA A 546 -4.36 -6.52 10.51
CA ALA A 546 -5.29 -5.92 11.47
C ALA A 546 -4.65 -4.65 12.07
N ASP A 547 -3.47 -4.80 12.65
CA ASP A 547 -2.81 -3.73 13.42
C ASP A 547 -2.00 -2.78 12.52
N LYS A 548 -1.50 -3.27 11.38
CA LYS A 548 -0.73 -2.53 10.36
C LYS A 548 0.48 -1.78 10.94
N GLN A 549 1.13 -2.37 11.95
CA GLN A 549 2.26 -1.76 12.65
C GLN A 549 3.59 -2.14 12.00
N TYR A 550 4.38 -1.13 11.66
CA TYR A 550 5.79 -1.27 11.29
C TYR A 550 6.71 -1.08 12.49
N SER A 551 8.02 -1.23 12.31
CA SER A 551 8.96 -1.22 13.44
C SER A 551 8.89 0.09 14.24
N ARG A 552 8.75 1.26 13.61
CA ARG A 552 8.61 2.50 14.39
C ARG A 552 7.26 2.61 15.11
N ASN A 553 6.18 2.04 14.57
CA ASN A 553 4.89 1.94 15.28
C ASN A 553 4.96 1.07 16.55
N LEU A 554 5.92 0.12 16.57
CA LEU A 554 6.23 -0.74 17.72
C LEU A 554 7.26 -0.10 18.68
N GLY A 555 7.71 1.14 18.39
CA GLY A 555 8.64 1.91 19.19
C GLY A 555 10.12 1.56 19.01
N TYR A 556 10.49 0.96 17.87
CA TYR A 556 11.89 0.89 17.45
C TYR A 556 12.36 2.23 16.87
N ASP A 557 13.66 2.52 16.98
CA ASP A 557 14.26 3.78 16.52
C ASP A 557 14.40 3.87 14.98
N THR A 558 14.31 2.73 14.30
CA THR A 558 14.50 2.59 12.85
C THR A 558 13.37 1.78 12.23
N GLY A 559 13.06 2.05 10.97
CA GLY A 559 12.00 1.38 10.23
C GLY A 559 10.98 2.36 9.65
N ILE A 560 9.90 1.81 9.15
CA ILE A 560 8.72 2.52 8.67
C ILE A 560 7.87 2.93 9.89
N GLU A 561 7.29 4.13 9.80
CA GLU A 561 6.21 4.59 10.67
C GLU A 561 4.98 4.87 9.79
N LEU A 562 3.95 4.02 9.90
CA LEU A 562 2.68 4.31 9.26
C LEU A 562 1.83 5.17 10.20
N VAL A 563 1.40 6.36 9.75
CA VAL A 563 0.51 7.25 10.50
C VAL A 563 -0.80 7.35 9.72
N SER A 564 -1.94 7.25 10.40
CA SER A 564 -3.24 7.46 9.77
C SER A 564 -3.93 8.77 10.22
N THR A 565 -4.81 9.30 9.38
CA THR A 565 -5.70 10.42 9.73
C THR A 565 -6.71 10.04 10.81
N ASP A 566 -7.22 8.80 10.75
CA ASP A 566 -7.92 8.16 11.86
C ASP A 566 -6.95 7.25 12.61
N ALA A 567 -6.52 7.68 13.81
CA ALA A 567 -5.56 6.95 14.62
C ALA A 567 -6.06 5.55 15.07
N SER A 568 -7.35 5.24 14.91
CA SER A 568 -7.87 3.89 15.19
C SER A 568 -7.52 2.88 14.09
N LEU A 569 -7.09 3.33 12.91
CA LEU A 569 -6.76 2.46 11.77
C LEU A 569 -5.38 1.81 11.86
N VAL A 570 -4.48 2.40 12.66
CA VAL A 570 -3.14 1.90 12.92
C VAL A 570 -2.93 1.92 14.43
N GLU A 571 -2.87 0.74 15.05
CA GLU A 571 -2.68 0.67 16.49
C GLU A 571 -1.29 1.25 16.83
N LEU A 572 -1.20 2.18 17.76
CA LEU A 572 0.08 2.70 18.22
C LEU A 572 0.50 2.01 19.51
N THR A 573 1.68 1.38 19.50
CA THR A 573 2.26 0.86 20.74
C THR A 573 3.00 1.99 21.43
N VAL A 574 2.49 2.41 22.58
CA VAL A 574 3.22 3.33 23.46
C VAL A 574 4.24 2.54 24.27
N MET A 575 5.53 2.76 24.01
CA MET A 575 6.63 2.10 24.71
C MET A 575 6.96 2.88 25.99
N ALA A 576 6.61 2.29 27.14
CA ALA A 576 7.07 2.75 28.44
C ALA A 576 8.35 2.01 28.83
N ARG A 577 9.46 2.74 29.00
CA ARG A 577 10.69 2.18 29.59
C ARG A 577 10.56 2.11 31.10
N GLU A 578 11.15 1.06 31.69
CA GLU A 578 11.22 0.96 33.15
C GLU A 578 12.17 2.02 33.70
N ALA A 579 11.70 2.81 34.65
CA ALA A 579 12.49 3.82 35.34
C ALA A 579 13.39 3.14 36.37
N ALA A 580 14.71 3.31 36.22
CA ALA A 580 15.68 2.82 37.22
C ALA A 580 15.46 3.45 38.61
N ALA A 581 14.94 4.67 38.64
CA ALA A 581 14.40 5.34 39.82
C ALA A 581 13.08 6.02 39.41
N ALA A 582 12.06 5.96 40.29
CA ALA A 582 10.79 6.62 40.02
C ALA A 582 11.00 8.13 39.84
N PRO A 583 10.41 8.75 38.78
CA PRO A 583 10.51 10.19 38.58
C PRO A 583 9.78 10.94 39.70
N VAL A 584 10.26 12.15 39.97
CA VAL A 584 9.59 13.07 40.89
C VAL A 584 8.43 13.72 40.15
N ILE A 585 7.23 13.70 40.74
CA ILE A 585 6.06 14.37 40.16
C ILE A 585 6.11 15.86 40.51
N ASP A 586 6.92 16.61 39.77
CA ASP A 586 7.12 18.05 39.97
C ASP A 586 6.98 18.89 38.67
N GLY A 587 6.77 18.23 37.53
CA GLY A 587 6.66 18.88 36.23
C GLY A 587 8.01 19.23 35.60
N ASP A 588 9.12 18.73 36.13
CA ASP A 588 10.45 18.85 35.52
C ASP A 588 10.78 17.60 34.67
N ALA A 589 11.33 17.82 33.47
CA ALA A 589 11.82 16.75 32.60
C ALA A 589 13.26 16.30 32.93
N GLY A 590 13.84 16.79 34.04
CA GLY A 590 15.22 16.56 34.43
C GLY A 590 15.56 15.14 34.89
N ASP A 591 14.57 14.32 35.27
CA ASP A 591 14.80 12.94 35.67
C ASP A 591 15.37 12.08 34.52
N ALA A 592 16.28 11.17 34.87
CA ALA A 592 16.98 10.33 33.89
C ALA A 592 16.02 9.49 33.02
N CYS A 593 14.89 9.05 33.58
CA CYS A 593 13.90 8.28 32.85
C CYS A 593 13.31 9.06 31.66
N TRP A 594 13.25 10.38 31.71
CA TRP A 594 12.74 11.22 30.63
C TRP A 594 13.73 11.42 29.49
N GLN A 595 15.03 11.33 29.76
CA GLN A 595 16.06 11.46 28.72
C GLN A 595 16.01 10.31 27.70
N GLU A 596 15.58 9.12 28.15
CA GLU A 596 15.42 7.93 27.31
C GLU A 596 13.98 7.67 26.87
N ALA A 597 13.02 8.46 27.36
CA ALA A 597 11.61 8.31 27.02
C ALA A 597 11.27 8.98 25.67
N ILE A 598 10.51 8.26 24.86
CA ILE A 598 10.07 8.70 23.53
C ILE A 598 8.91 9.68 23.70
N TRP A 599 8.92 10.76 22.91
CA TRP A 599 7.78 11.68 22.80
C TRP A 599 6.71 11.09 21.89
N TYR A 600 5.48 11.07 22.39
CA TYR A 600 4.26 10.75 21.65
C TYR A 600 3.41 12.02 21.55
N HIS A 601 2.74 12.22 20.41
CA HIS A 601 1.81 13.35 20.25
C HIS A 601 0.47 13.03 20.92
N ILE A 602 -0.18 14.05 21.48
CA ILE A 602 -1.61 13.99 21.82
C ILE A 602 -2.34 14.54 20.60
N ASP A 603 -2.61 13.67 19.65
CA ASP A 603 -3.25 13.98 18.37
C ASP A 603 -4.76 13.70 18.38
N GLN A 604 -5.29 13.20 19.51
CA GLN A 604 -6.71 13.00 19.76
C GLN A 604 -7.24 14.13 20.64
N THR A 605 -8.08 14.99 20.08
CA THR A 605 -8.75 16.06 20.81
C THR A 605 -10.23 15.72 20.97
N TRP A 606 -10.72 15.74 22.21
CA TRP A 606 -12.15 15.53 22.49
C TRP A 606 -12.89 16.85 22.37
N ILE A 607 -13.30 17.20 21.15
CA ILE A 607 -14.08 18.41 20.86
C ILE A 607 -15.47 18.07 20.36
N THR A 608 -16.37 19.07 20.42
CA THR A 608 -17.73 18.88 19.91
C THR A 608 -17.67 18.52 18.43
N TRP A 609 -18.47 17.55 18.01
CA TRP A 609 -18.55 17.15 16.61
C TRP A 609 -18.78 18.36 15.68
N GLY A 610 -17.84 18.58 14.75
CA GLY A 610 -17.86 19.70 13.80
C GLY A 610 -17.14 20.97 14.26
N GLU A 611 -16.56 20.99 15.47
CA GLU A 611 -15.63 22.04 15.88
C GLU A 611 -14.21 21.68 15.42
N SER A 612 -13.44 22.69 15.03
CA SER A 612 -12.00 22.58 14.78
C SER A 612 -11.25 23.25 15.93
N ILE A 613 -10.18 22.63 16.42
CA ILE A 613 -9.24 23.32 17.30
C ILE A 613 -8.38 24.24 16.45
N ASP A 614 -8.31 25.51 16.86
CA ASP A 614 -7.27 26.38 16.33
C ASP A 614 -5.92 25.81 16.76
N SER A 615 -5.07 25.52 15.79
CA SER A 615 -3.76 24.94 16.08
C SER A 615 -2.79 25.90 16.77
N THR A 616 -3.18 27.17 16.94
CA THR A 616 -2.48 28.11 17.83
C THR A 616 -2.90 28.02 19.29
N ASP A 617 -4.07 27.43 19.57
CA ASP A 617 -4.69 27.33 20.89
C ASP A 617 -4.12 26.12 21.66
N TYR A 618 -4.21 24.92 21.07
CA TYR A 618 -3.81 23.68 21.74
C TYR A 618 -2.60 22.96 21.12
N PHE A 619 -1.61 22.64 21.96
CA PHE A 619 -0.54 21.67 21.67
C PHE A 619 -0.47 20.64 22.79
N GLY A 620 -0.41 19.35 22.46
CA GLY A 620 -0.21 18.29 23.46
C GLY A 620 0.79 17.23 23.01
N ARG A 621 1.72 16.87 23.89
CA ARG A 621 2.58 15.68 23.74
C ARG A 621 2.84 15.03 25.10
N PHE A 622 3.18 13.76 25.10
CA PHE A 622 3.50 13.02 26.32
C PHE A 622 4.70 12.07 26.16
N ARG A 623 5.42 11.86 27.25
CA ARG A 623 6.37 10.77 27.46
C ARG A 623 5.78 9.82 28.48
N VAL A 624 6.16 8.55 28.40
CA VAL A 624 5.74 7.55 29.37
C VAL A 624 6.91 6.71 29.88
N SER A 625 6.90 6.42 31.17
CA SER A 625 7.81 5.49 31.84
C SER A 625 7.02 4.66 32.85
N TRP A 626 7.53 3.51 33.29
CA TRP A 626 6.87 2.71 34.33
C TRP A 626 7.86 2.29 35.41
N SER A 627 7.38 1.96 36.61
CA SER A 627 8.22 1.47 37.70
C SER A 627 7.67 0.14 38.22
N GLU A 628 8.48 -0.93 38.20
CA GLU A 628 8.11 -2.21 38.81
C GLU A 628 7.96 -2.07 40.32
N ALA A 629 8.89 -1.35 40.96
CA ALA A 629 8.93 -1.16 42.41
C ALA A 629 7.65 -0.53 42.96
N GLU A 630 7.05 0.38 42.21
CA GLU A 630 5.83 1.08 42.60
C GLU A 630 4.58 0.55 41.90
N ASN A 631 4.74 -0.25 40.85
CA ASN A 631 3.68 -0.75 39.99
C ASN A 631 2.82 0.40 39.42
N LEU A 632 3.49 1.45 38.93
CA LEU A 632 2.88 2.66 38.37
C LEU A 632 3.41 2.97 36.97
N LEU A 633 2.56 3.62 36.17
CA LEU A 633 2.95 4.30 34.94
C LEU A 633 3.05 5.80 35.23
N TYR A 634 4.09 6.41 34.69
CA TYR A 634 4.41 7.82 34.82
C TYR A 634 4.28 8.50 33.47
N TYR A 635 3.53 9.60 33.45
CA TYR A 635 3.37 10.43 32.26
C TYR A 635 4.00 11.78 32.50
N TYR A 636 4.88 12.20 31.60
CA TYR A 636 5.31 13.59 31.50
C TYR A 636 4.59 14.21 30.31
N VAL A 637 3.67 15.12 30.59
CA VAL A 637 2.78 15.71 29.59
C VAL A 637 3.13 17.18 29.43
N GLU A 638 3.31 17.61 28.19
CA GLU A 638 3.45 19.01 27.84
C GLU A 638 2.19 19.44 27.10
N ILE A 639 1.47 20.40 27.67
CA ILE A 639 0.28 20.99 27.08
C ILE A 639 0.49 22.49 27.00
N THR A 640 0.26 23.05 25.82
CA THR A 640 0.02 24.49 25.62
C THR A 640 -1.46 24.63 25.30
N ASP A 641 -2.14 25.54 25.99
CA ASP A 641 -3.58 25.83 25.93
C ASP A 641 -3.70 27.34 26.19
N ASP A 642 -4.31 28.12 25.29
CA ASP A 642 -4.15 29.59 25.25
C ASP A 642 -5.24 30.42 25.97
#